data_AF-A0A7X1B168-F1
#
_entry.id   AF-A0A7X1B168-F1
#
_cell.length_a   1.000
_cell.length_b   1.000
_cell.length_c   1.000
_cell.angle_alpha   90.00
_cell.angle_beta   90.00
_cell.angle_gamma   90.00
#
_symmetry.space_group_name_H-M   'P 1'
#
loop_
_entity.id
_entity.type
_entity.pdbx_description
1 polymer ?
#
loop_
_entity_poly.entity_id
_entity_poly.type
_entity_poly.pdbx_seq_one_letter_code
_entity_poly.pdbx_strand_id
1 'polypeptide(L)'
;MNQKKLLSLFGFIFIAVVSSALGEDTVADGIISRDGWSFDRHGLEGRPEEIDALLAEKGKRFKASGWVEYDIEVPGTGWYALWLAGSPPEWPRDLYIDGETVIRLGVSYGSDVNETPPGHPTWYKEANLFLEKGSHALRIQRLGFPGMLPTALELRPVSGEASGSIRALVGADRLVEAGESTTLELIGGTTRPLDYEFYVQNEVTGELSPVGNLLFPKADTPIHKEVAFTLPEPGLYSIVVRAEGEVLRPSDVKGGYFVAAEKSGHGIVQDGFRLAGVFRDGMVIQQGKPLPVWGVAPAGEKVQISLGGQSAETVADDDGLWEVILEPMSVGGPPMQLVATAGDEKRTYDDVLVGEVWVASGQSNMGGRMDISPNFDEWLARGDYPDVRVTSLKQCETDDGDPLIEGYRWSDADFQGDEKAIKQWKPIQYAFATDLHRALDVPVGIVMVNRGGTVISTWTSMDLHENHEAFRPMLEGLHANQRERVPELTHVQDYIGDIRKWQKRSEKAKAQGKIAPKMPEPQLEISRKNDPGYLFEALIEPLARFPVRGIIWYQGESDSSMAEAYRDRFPAMIRNWRELWGEPDLPFYFVQIAYGQGERFEGTPGDYRHGEIKEAQAMALTVPHTGMAVTDDLMQPGDDVHYPNKLPVGHRLALIALANTYGMDLEYSGPVYREHQVEGDRIRLFFDHAEGLEVAGGESLRNFWIAGEDREWFWAEARIDGESVLVSSPEVTDPVAVRYSWGDQPMGTNLVNAAGLPAPVFRTDDWPMETEGVYWIKKD
;
A
#
# COMPACT_ATOMS: atom_id res chain seq x y z
N MET A 1 -1.70 24.51 -63.75
CA MET A 1 -0.23 24.65 -63.71
C MET A 1 0.19 24.62 -62.24
N ASN A 2 0.85 23.63 -61.66
CA ASN A 2 1.29 22.31 -62.10
C ASN A 2 1.52 21.50 -60.80
N GLN A 3 0.61 20.56 -60.49
CA GLN A 3 0.64 19.64 -59.34
C GLN A 3 1.78 18.59 -59.42
N LYS A 4 2.85 18.85 -60.18
CA LYS A 4 3.91 17.88 -60.48
C LYS A 4 5.31 18.26 -59.95
N LYS A 5 5.45 19.25 -59.06
CA LYS A 5 6.77 19.62 -58.49
C LYS A 5 6.83 19.94 -56.98
N LEU A 6 5.77 19.73 -56.21
CA LEU A 6 5.85 19.74 -54.73
C LEU A 6 5.63 18.36 -54.09
N LEU A 7 5.38 17.32 -54.90
CA LEU A 7 5.21 15.93 -54.46
C LEU A 7 6.52 15.11 -54.45
N SER A 8 7.70 15.74 -54.56
CA SER A 8 8.98 15.02 -54.63
C SER A 8 9.95 15.29 -53.48
N LEU A 9 9.48 15.77 -52.32
CA LEU A 9 10.35 15.92 -51.14
C LEU A 9 9.70 15.61 -49.78
N PHE A 10 8.39 15.36 -49.73
CA PHE A 10 7.68 14.96 -48.50
C PHE A 10 6.97 13.61 -48.61
N GLY A 11 7.27 12.83 -49.66
CA GLY A 11 6.72 11.51 -49.92
C GLY A 11 7.73 10.36 -49.86
N PHE A 12 8.86 10.52 -49.16
CA PHE A 12 9.93 9.50 -49.12
C PHE A 12 10.49 9.14 -47.74
N ILE A 13 9.84 9.50 -46.62
CA ILE A 13 10.16 8.94 -45.29
C ILE A 13 8.87 8.65 -44.48
N PHE A 14 7.80 8.20 -45.13
CA PHE A 14 6.63 7.65 -44.42
C PHE A 14 5.95 6.47 -45.13
N ILE A 15 6.63 5.88 -46.12
CA ILE A 15 6.35 4.55 -46.67
C ILE A 15 7.71 3.88 -46.87
N ALA A 16 8.29 3.42 -45.76
CA ALA A 16 9.38 2.43 -45.72
C ALA A 16 9.61 1.93 -44.28
N VAL A 17 8.57 1.50 -43.57
CA VAL A 17 8.66 0.46 -42.51
C VAL A 17 7.35 -0.37 -42.53
N VAL A 18 6.97 -0.86 -43.71
CA VAL A 18 6.08 -2.03 -43.87
C VAL A 18 6.71 -2.87 -44.98
N SER A 19 7.79 -3.55 -44.60
CA SER A 19 8.59 -4.57 -45.30
C SER A 19 9.78 -4.77 -44.34
N SER A 20 9.96 -5.84 -43.58
CA SER A 20 9.64 -7.26 -43.69
C SER A 20 9.08 -7.78 -42.36
N ALA A 21 7.90 -8.40 -42.38
CA ALA A 21 7.25 -8.99 -41.20
C ALA A 21 7.50 -10.49 -41.03
N LEU A 22 8.46 -11.06 -41.76
CA LEU A 22 8.94 -12.42 -41.57
C LEU A 22 10.40 -12.42 -42.00
N GLY A 23 11.33 -12.41 -41.04
CA GLY A 23 12.67 -12.91 -41.32
C GLY A 23 12.57 -14.41 -41.64
N GLU A 24 13.53 -14.96 -42.37
CA GLU A 24 13.81 -16.38 -42.30
C GLU A 24 15.08 -16.55 -41.46
N ASP A 25 15.14 -17.59 -40.65
CA ASP A 25 16.35 -17.92 -39.91
C ASP A 25 17.42 -18.29 -40.94
N THR A 26 18.51 -17.54 -40.95
CA THR A 26 19.68 -17.91 -41.73
C THR A 26 20.72 -18.51 -40.80
N VAL A 27 21.17 -19.73 -41.12
CA VAL A 27 22.21 -20.42 -40.38
C VAL A 27 23.46 -20.48 -41.25
N ALA A 28 24.50 -19.75 -40.86
CA ALA A 28 25.81 -19.78 -41.49
C ALA A 28 26.89 -19.96 -40.42
N ASP A 29 27.77 -20.95 -40.59
CA ASP A 29 28.82 -21.30 -39.62
C ASP A 29 28.29 -21.50 -38.17
N GLY A 30 27.06 -21.99 -38.06
CA GLY A 30 26.37 -22.21 -36.78
C GLY A 30 25.75 -20.95 -36.15
N ILE A 31 25.99 -19.76 -36.70
CA ILE A 31 25.36 -18.50 -36.28
C ILE A 31 23.93 -18.46 -36.82
N ILE A 32 22.96 -18.29 -35.93
CA ILE A 32 21.55 -18.08 -36.28
C ILE A 32 21.33 -16.57 -36.38
N SER A 33 21.04 -16.07 -37.57
CA SER A 33 20.79 -14.63 -37.80
C SER A 33 19.33 -14.42 -38.16
N ARG A 34 18.71 -13.43 -37.52
CA ARG A 34 17.30 -13.10 -37.69
C ARG A 34 17.13 -11.60 -37.88
N ASP A 35 16.75 -11.21 -39.10
CA ASP A 35 16.34 -9.85 -39.44
C ASP A 35 14.83 -9.68 -39.28
N GLY A 36 14.40 -8.65 -38.57
CA GLY A 36 12.99 -8.46 -38.24
C GLY A 36 12.46 -9.44 -37.19
N TRP A 37 11.29 -9.11 -36.68
CA TRP A 37 10.52 -9.79 -35.65
C TRP A 37 9.45 -10.76 -36.21
N SER A 38 9.03 -11.73 -35.39
CA SER A 38 7.90 -12.62 -35.70
C SER A 38 6.54 -12.03 -35.31
N PHE A 39 6.50 -11.09 -34.35
CA PHE A 39 5.28 -10.46 -33.85
C PHE A 39 5.43 -8.93 -33.65
N ASP A 40 4.37 -8.16 -33.92
CA ASP A 40 4.31 -6.68 -33.85
C ASP A 40 3.74 -6.13 -32.51
N ARG A 41 4.21 -4.91 -32.16
CA ARG A 41 4.03 -3.90 -31.08
C ARG A 41 2.79 -3.87 -30.16
N HIS A 42 2.05 -4.95 -29.97
CA HIS A 42 0.72 -4.84 -29.34
C HIS A 42 0.81 -4.83 -27.80
N GLY A 43 1.19 -3.66 -27.28
CA GLY A 43 0.85 -3.16 -25.95
C GLY A 43 -0.10 -1.96 -26.00
N LEU A 44 -0.86 -1.80 -27.10
CA LEU A 44 -1.94 -0.81 -27.28
C LEU A 44 -3.08 -1.41 -28.13
N GLU A 45 -3.60 -2.59 -27.75
CA GLU A 45 -4.84 -3.10 -28.35
C GLU A 45 -6.06 -2.39 -27.73
N GLY A 46 -6.46 -1.30 -28.37
CA GLY A 46 -7.70 -0.58 -28.06
C GLY A 46 -7.84 0.69 -28.89
N ARG A 47 -8.45 0.58 -30.09
CA ARG A 47 -8.99 1.68 -30.91
C ARG A 47 -7.97 2.72 -31.45
N PRO A 48 -7.48 2.56 -32.69
CA PRO A 48 -6.58 3.52 -33.36
C PRO A 48 -7.10 4.96 -33.42
N GLU A 49 -8.42 5.14 -33.51
CA GLU A 49 -9.08 6.45 -33.57
C GLU A 49 -8.98 7.23 -32.24
N GLU A 50 -8.87 6.52 -31.10
CA GLU A 50 -8.70 7.14 -29.78
C GLU A 50 -7.26 7.55 -29.53
N ILE A 51 -6.27 6.87 -30.12
CA ILE A 51 -4.86 7.26 -30.06
C ILE A 51 -4.62 8.55 -30.85
N ASP A 52 -5.20 8.68 -32.04
CA ASP A 52 -5.11 9.91 -32.82
C ASP A 52 -5.85 11.08 -32.12
N ALA A 53 -6.97 10.79 -31.44
CA ALA A 53 -7.66 11.75 -30.58
C ALA A 53 -6.82 12.16 -29.35
N LEU A 54 -6.19 11.21 -28.65
CA LEU A 54 -5.33 11.44 -27.49
C LEU A 54 -4.02 12.16 -27.82
N LEU A 55 -3.44 11.88 -29.01
CA LEU A 55 -2.26 12.60 -29.52
C LEU A 55 -2.60 14.04 -29.91
N ALA A 56 -3.82 14.28 -30.42
CA ALA A 56 -4.33 15.62 -30.70
C ALA A 56 -4.67 16.39 -29.40
N GLU A 57 -5.11 15.71 -28.35
CA GLU A 57 -5.53 16.31 -27.08
C GLU A 57 -4.38 16.56 -26.09
N LYS A 58 -3.42 15.62 -25.93
CA LYS A 58 -2.43 15.65 -24.83
C LYS A 58 -0.99 16.02 -25.21
N GLY A 59 -0.70 16.34 -26.47
CA GLY A 59 0.59 16.92 -26.89
C GLY A 59 1.85 16.15 -26.41
N LYS A 60 2.36 15.23 -27.22
CA LYS A 60 3.71 14.61 -27.14
C LYS A 60 4.12 13.86 -25.85
N ARG A 61 3.26 13.65 -24.85
CA ARG A 61 3.60 12.81 -23.69
C ARG A 61 2.77 11.54 -23.66
N PHE A 62 3.18 10.57 -24.47
CA PHE A 62 2.76 9.18 -24.32
C PHE A 62 4.01 8.32 -24.05
N LYS A 63 4.02 7.57 -22.94
CA LYS A 63 5.08 6.60 -22.61
C LYS A 63 4.49 5.20 -22.69
N ALA A 64 4.44 4.62 -23.88
CA ALA A 64 4.08 3.21 -24.05
C ALA A 64 5.29 2.30 -23.72
N SER A 65 5.03 1.16 -23.07
CA SER A 65 5.91 -0.02 -23.08
C SER A 65 5.70 -0.80 -24.38
N GLY A 66 6.68 -1.61 -24.78
CA GLY A 66 6.58 -2.42 -25.99
C GLY A 66 7.55 -3.58 -25.97
N TRP A 67 7.25 -4.64 -26.72
CA TRP A 67 8.08 -5.84 -26.82
C TRP A 67 8.23 -6.29 -28.28
N VAL A 68 9.26 -7.09 -28.52
CA VAL A 68 9.47 -7.84 -29.76
C VAL A 68 9.71 -9.30 -29.40
N GLU A 69 9.22 -10.21 -30.22
CA GLU A 69 9.45 -11.65 -30.05
C GLU A 69 9.96 -12.25 -31.35
N TYR A 70 10.90 -13.17 -31.20
CA TYR A 70 11.56 -13.90 -32.26
C TYR A 70 11.38 -15.39 -32.02
N ASP A 71 10.69 -16.05 -32.93
CA ASP A 71 10.71 -17.50 -33.01
C ASP A 71 11.99 -17.92 -33.72
N ILE A 72 12.79 -18.75 -33.07
CA ILE A 72 14.10 -19.16 -33.55
C ILE A 72 14.23 -20.69 -33.50
N GLU A 73 14.87 -21.26 -34.51
CA GLU A 73 15.21 -22.69 -34.54
C GLU A 73 16.68 -22.92 -34.19
N VAL A 74 16.93 -23.58 -33.07
CA VAL A 74 18.27 -23.86 -32.56
C VAL A 74 18.76 -25.23 -33.05
N PRO A 75 19.83 -25.31 -33.85
CA PRO A 75 20.23 -26.54 -34.54
C PRO A 75 20.91 -27.58 -33.63
N GLY A 76 21.41 -27.17 -32.46
CA GLY A 76 22.08 -28.03 -31.50
C GLY A 76 22.06 -27.47 -30.08
N THR A 77 21.97 -28.34 -29.08
CA THR A 77 22.00 -27.94 -27.67
C THR A 77 23.37 -27.37 -27.31
N GLY A 78 23.43 -26.19 -26.68
CA GLY A 78 24.68 -25.59 -26.26
C GLY A 78 24.58 -24.11 -25.84
N TRP A 79 25.74 -23.50 -25.61
CA TRP A 79 25.84 -22.08 -25.28
C TRP A 79 25.91 -21.21 -26.53
N TYR A 80 25.10 -20.15 -26.51
CA TYR A 80 24.99 -19.14 -27.55
C TYR A 80 25.17 -17.75 -26.95
N ALA A 81 25.97 -16.91 -27.58
CA ALA A 81 25.99 -15.48 -27.31
C ALA A 81 24.86 -14.81 -28.10
N LEU A 82 23.93 -14.17 -27.40
CA LEU A 82 22.89 -13.33 -27.99
C LEU A 82 23.47 -11.95 -28.32
N TRP A 83 23.35 -11.56 -29.58
CA TRP A 83 23.72 -10.25 -30.09
C TRP A 83 22.48 -9.55 -30.66
N LEU A 84 22.39 -8.24 -30.47
CA LEU A 84 21.25 -7.43 -30.88
C LEU A 84 21.71 -6.23 -31.71
N ALA A 85 20.88 -5.81 -32.67
CA ALA A 85 21.09 -4.64 -33.50
C ALA A 85 19.86 -3.72 -33.54
N GLY A 86 20.07 -2.44 -33.87
CA GLY A 86 19.01 -1.46 -34.10
C GLY A 86 18.45 -0.79 -32.83
N SER A 87 18.99 -1.09 -31.66
CA SER A 87 18.63 -0.47 -30.38
C SER A 87 19.88 -0.02 -29.62
N PRO A 88 19.85 1.08 -28.85
CA PRO A 88 20.98 1.47 -28.01
C PRO A 88 21.30 0.41 -26.92
N PRO A 89 22.57 0.05 -26.70
CA PRO A 89 22.97 -0.93 -25.68
C PRO A 89 22.65 -0.46 -24.26
N GLU A 90 22.74 0.85 -23.99
CA GLU A 90 22.62 1.46 -22.66
C GLU A 90 21.20 1.49 -22.06
N TRP A 91 20.22 0.87 -22.72
CA TRP A 91 18.81 0.94 -22.32
C TRP A 91 18.34 -0.34 -21.64
N PRO A 92 17.66 -0.24 -20.47
CA PRO A 92 17.14 -1.41 -19.76
C PRO A 92 16.10 -2.18 -20.59
N ARG A 93 16.16 -3.51 -20.51
CA ARG A 93 15.22 -4.43 -21.16
C ARG A 93 15.15 -5.76 -20.42
N ASP A 94 14.01 -6.41 -20.53
CA ASP A 94 13.81 -7.78 -20.06
C ASP A 94 13.97 -8.75 -21.22
N LEU A 95 14.54 -9.93 -20.93
CA LEU A 95 14.69 -11.03 -21.87
C LEU A 95 13.92 -12.24 -21.35
N TYR A 96 13.08 -12.81 -22.20
CA TYR A 96 12.37 -14.05 -21.95
C TYR A 96 12.75 -15.10 -22.98
N ILE A 97 12.80 -16.36 -22.55
CA ILE A 97 12.88 -17.53 -23.40
C ILE A 97 11.68 -18.41 -23.05
N ASP A 98 10.85 -18.74 -24.04
CA ASP A 98 9.67 -19.61 -23.87
C ASP A 98 8.72 -19.14 -22.76
N GLY A 99 8.63 -17.82 -22.57
CA GLY A 99 7.81 -17.19 -21.54
C GLY A 99 8.45 -17.10 -20.14
N GLU A 100 9.60 -17.75 -19.92
CA GLU A 100 10.36 -17.65 -18.68
C GLU A 100 11.28 -16.43 -18.70
N THR A 101 11.31 -15.68 -17.60
CA THR A 101 12.21 -14.52 -17.50
C THR A 101 13.64 -14.97 -17.28
N VAL A 102 14.50 -14.60 -18.21
CA VAL A 102 15.90 -15.01 -18.23
C VAL A 102 16.82 -13.86 -17.84
N ILE A 103 16.45 -12.61 -18.13
CA ILE A 103 17.15 -11.40 -17.67
C ILE A 103 16.11 -10.36 -17.32
N ARG A 104 16.23 -9.72 -16.15
CA ARG A 104 15.42 -8.56 -15.74
C ARG A 104 16.25 -7.27 -15.78
N LEU A 105 15.74 -6.26 -16.48
CA LEU A 105 16.34 -4.92 -16.65
C LEU A 105 17.85 -4.98 -16.94
N GLY A 106 18.23 -5.84 -17.88
CA GLY A 106 19.59 -5.93 -18.37
C GLY A 106 20.00 -4.60 -18.99
N VAL A 107 21.13 -4.05 -18.55
CA VAL A 107 21.77 -2.89 -19.19
C VAL A 107 23.04 -3.41 -19.86
N SER A 108 23.28 -3.00 -21.09
CA SER A 108 24.56 -3.25 -21.77
C SER A 108 25.40 -1.97 -21.74
N TYR A 109 26.71 -2.12 -21.60
CA TYR A 109 27.64 -1.01 -21.46
C TYR A 109 28.20 -0.63 -22.84
N GLY A 110 28.75 0.58 -22.96
CA GLY A 110 29.44 1.00 -24.18
C GLY A 110 30.63 0.09 -24.55
N SER A 111 31.20 -0.62 -23.58
CA SER A 111 32.23 -1.66 -23.77
C SER A 111 31.70 -2.97 -24.36
N ASP A 112 30.38 -3.17 -24.41
CA ASP A 112 29.73 -4.34 -25.02
C ASP A 112 29.47 -4.14 -26.54
N VAL A 113 29.80 -2.96 -27.07
CA VAL A 113 29.70 -2.59 -28.48
C VAL A 113 30.97 -2.99 -29.21
N ASN A 114 30.85 -3.68 -30.35
CA ASN A 114 31.97 -3.85 -31.27
C ASN A 114 31.98 -2.72 -32.30
N GLU A 115 33.17 -2.19 -32.62
CA GLU A 115 33.34 -1.11 -33.61
C GLU A 115 32.62 -1.46 -34.92
N THR A 116 31.74 -0.57 -35.37
CA THR A 116 30.96 -0.75 -36.60
C THR A 116 31.54 0.13 -37.72
N PRO A 117 31.74 -0.38 -38.95
CA PRO A 117 32.05 0.46 -40.10
C PRO A 117 30.91 1.47 -40.37
N PRO A 118 31.20 2.68 -40.91
CA PRO A 118 30.16 3.68 -41.18
C PRO A 118 29.06 3.12 -42.10
N GLY A 119 27.80 3.12 -41.62
CA GLY A 119 26.63 2.74 -42.41
C GLY A 119 25.97 1.39 -42.07
N HIS A 120 26.48 0.64 -41.09
CA HIS A 120 25.83 -0.59 -40.58
C HIS A 120 25.21 -0.38 -39.19
N PRO A 121 24.14 -1.12 -38.81
CA PRO A 121 23.58 -1.03 -37.47
C PRO A 121 24.59 -1.51 -36.43
N THR A 122 24.69 -0.78 -35.31
CA THR A 122 25.56 -1.15 -34.19
C THR A 122 25.07 -2.43 -33.54
N TRP A 123 25.93 -3.45 -33.52
CA TRP A 123 25.70 -4.70 -32.81
C TRP A 123 26.35 -4.67 -31.44
N TYR A 124 25.63 -5.17 -30.45
CA TYR A 124 26.17 -5.37 -29.10
C TYR A 124 25.80 -6.75 -28.59
N LYS A 125 26.66 -7.29 -27.74
CA LYS A 125 26.37 -8.54 -27.04
C LYS A 125 25.38 -8.25 -25.91
N GLU A 126 24.26 -8.95 -25.89
CA GLU A 126 23.31 -8.88 -24.79
C GLU A 126 23.70 -9.87 -23.69
N ALA A 127 23.71 -11.18 -23.95
CA ALA A 127 24.00 -12.17 -22.91
C ALA A 127 24.47 -13.52 -23.47
N ASN A 128 24.98 -14.39 -22.60
CA ASN A 128 25.13 -15.81 -22.90
C ASN A 128 23.85 -16.57 -22.51
N LEU A 129 23.37 -17.42 -23.40
CA LEU A 129 22.20 -18.26 -23.22
C LEU A 129 22.59 -19.72 -23.46
N PHE A 130 22.11 -20.62 -22.61
CA PHE A 130 22.11 -22.03 -22.95
C PHE A 130 20.75 -22.37 -23.56
N LEU A 131 20.75 -22.93 -24.76
CA LEU A 131 19.54 -23.28 -25.49
C LEU A 131 19.59 -24.77 -25.85
N GLU A 132 18.44 -25.43 -25.79
CA GLU A 132 18.30 -26.79 -26.27
C GLU A 132 18.10 -26.81 -27.79
N LYS A 133 18.32 -27.97 -28.42
CA LYS A 133 17.99 -28.14 -29.83
C LYS A 133 16.47 -28.11 -30.00
N GLY A 134 15.97 -27.16 -30.78
CA GLY A 134 14.55 -27.06 -31.13
C GLY A 134 14.09 -25.62 -31.31
N SER A 135 12.78 -25.44 -31.32
CA SER A 135 12.14 -24.14 -31.47
C SER A 135 12.03 -23.43 -30.13
N HIS A 136 12.41 -22.15 -30.09
CA HIS A 136 12.32 -21.29 -28.91
C HIS A 136 11.71 -19.92 -29.26
N ALA A 137 10.95 -19.35 -28.33
CA ALA A 137 10.43 -17.99 -28.42
C ALA A 137 11.29 -17.04 -27.57
N LEU A 138 12.04 -16.15 -28.22
CA LEU A 138 12.87 -15.14 -27.56
C LEU A 138 12.15 -13.79 -27.54
N ARG A 139 11.71 -13.33 -26.37
CA ARG A 139 11.05 -12.02 -26.21
C ARG A 139 11.98 -11.00 -25.57
N ILE A 140 12.03 -9.81 -26.16
CA ILE A 140 12.71 -8.65 -25.60
C ILE A 140 11.66 -7.59 -25.30
N GLN A 141 11.47 -7.27 -24.02
CA GLN A 141 10.47 -6.32 -23.56
C GLN A 141 11.12 -5.07 -22.99
N ARG A 142 10.51 -3.92 -23.25
CA ARG A 142 10.99 -2.62 -22.78
C ARG A 142 9.94 -1.91 -21.94
N LEU A 143 10.38 -1.40 -20.79
CA LEU A 143 9.56 -0.66 -19.83
C LEU A 143 9.84 0.86 -19.90
N GLY A 144 8.79 1.68 -19.91
CA GLY A 144 8.84 3.09 -19.50
C GLY A 144 9.44 4.14 -20.45
N PHE A 145 9.78 3.82 -21.71
CA PHE A 145 10.34 4.81 -22.66
C PHE A 145 9.92 4.53 -24.12
N PRO A 146 9.51 5.56 -24.89
CA PRO A 146 9.31 5.41 -26.33
C PRO A 146 10.69 5.28 -26.97
N GLY A 147 11.07 4.10 -27.42
CA GLY A 147 12.31 4.01 -28.16
C GLY A 147 12.59 2.65 -28.75
N MET A 148 13.57 2.67 -29.64
CA MET A 148 13.82 1.65 -30.65
C MET A 148 14.03 0.28 -30.01
N LEU A 149 13.13 -0.65 -30.33
CA LEU A 149 13.32 -2.08 -30.05
C LEU A 149 14.38 -2.64 -31.01
N PRO A 150 15.05 -3.75 -30.65
CA PRO A 150 15.97 -4.40 -31.57
C PRO A 150 15.28 -4.72 -32.89
N THR A 151 15.99 -4.51 -33.99
CA THR A 151 15.49 -4.78 -35.34
C THR A 151 16.03 -6.09 -35.91
N ALA A 152 17.06 -6.65 -35.28
CA ALA A 152 17.66 -7.93 -35.63
C ALA A 152 18.36 -8.54 -34.42
N LEU A 153 18.53 -9.86 -34.45
CA LEU A 153 19.35 -10.60 -33.49
C LEU A 153 20.25 -11.62 -34.18
N GLU A 154 21.31 -12.01 -33.47
CA GLU A 154 22.17 -13.14 -33.82
C GLU A 154 22.42 -13.99 -32.58
N LEU A 155 22.26 -15.31 -32.71
CA LEU A 155 22.76 -16.28 -31.74
C LEU A 155 24.02 -16.91 -32.29
N ARG A 156 25.16 -16.58 -31.68
CA ARG A 156 26.48 -17.08 -32.08
C ARG A 156 26.89 -18.22 -31.16
N PRO A 157 27.15 -19.44 -31.66
CA PRO A 157 27.66 -20.53 -30.84
C PRO A 157 28.94 -20.12 -30.13
N VAL A 158 29.06 -20.48 -28.85
CA VAL A 158 30.29 -20.26 -28.08
C VAL A 158 31.10 -21.54 -28.06
N SER A 159 32.37 -21.46 -28.48
CA SER A 159 33.31 -22.59 -28.37
C SER A 159 34.50 -22.26 -27.46
N GLY A 160 34.55 -22.88 -26.28
CA GLY A 160 35.79 -23.00 -25.49
C GLY A 160 36.32 -21.76 -24.77
N GLU A 161 35.73 -20.59 -24.98
CA GLU A 161 36.07 -19.35 -24.28
C GLU A 161 35.38 -19.26 -22.91
N ALA A 162 36.12 -18.77 -21.92
CA ALA A 162 35.61 -18.61 -20.56
C ALA A 162 34.47 -17.57 -20.46
N SER A 163 34.48 -16.56 -21.32
CA SER A 163 33.49 -15.49 -21.36
C SER A 163 32.13 -15.90 -21.92
N GLY A 164 32.01 -17.03 -22.62
CA GLY A 164 30.80 -17.36 -23.36
C GLY A 164 29.98 -18.52 -22.79
N SER A 165 30.43 -19.14 -21.69
CA SER A 165 29.78 -20.31 -21.07
C SER A 165 29.37 -20.08 -19.62
N ILE A 166 29.20 -18.80 -19.25
CA ILE A 166 28.73 -18.35 -17.96
C ILE A 166 27.69 -17.25 -18.14
N ARG A 167 26.75 -17.17 -17.21
CA ARG A 167 25.82 -16.06 -16.98
C ARG A 167 25.60 -15.96 -15.46
N ALA A 168 25.57 -14.77 -14.91
CA ALA A 168 25.02 -14.51 -13.59
C ALA A 168 23.62 -13.92 -13.71
N LEU A 169 22.78 -14.29 -12.78
CA LEU A 169 21.47 -13.73 -12.56
C LEU A 169 21.42 -13.23 -11.13
N VAL A 170 20.77 -12.09 -10.94
CA VAL A 170 20.43 -11.67 -9.60
C VAL A 170 19.20 -12.47 -9.17
N GLY A 171 19.39 -13.45 -8.29
CA GLY A 171 18.30 -14.24 -7.71
C GLY A 171 17.64 -13.61 -6.47
N ALA A 172 18.24 -12.53 -5.95
CA ALA A 172 17.82 -11.83 -4.73
C ALA A 172 17.46 -10.36 -4.99
N ASP A 173 17.07 -9.63 -3.94
CA ASP A 173 16.78 -8.21 -4.02
C ASP A 173 18.04 -7.41 -4.42
N ARG A 174 17.88 -6.47 -5.36
CA ARG A 174 18.95 -5.53 -5.73
C ARG A 174 19.12 -4.40 -4.72
N LEU A 175 18.28 -4.38 -3.69
CA LEU A 175 18.28 -3.44 -2.59
C LEU A 175 18.49 -4.26 -1.31
N VAL A 176 19.62 -4.07 -0.65
CA VAL A 176 20.03 -4.87 0.50
C VAL A 176 20.54 -3.98 1.62
N GLU A 177 20.52 -4.46 2.85
CA GLU A 177 21.12 -3.75 3.96
C GLU A 177 22.64 -3.92 3.99
N ALA A 178 23.35 -2.84 4.29
CA ALA A 178 24.79 -2.88 4.47
C ALA A 178 25.15 -3.79 5.66
N GLY A 179 26.06 -4.72 5.41
CA GLY A 179 26.47 -5.76 6.36
C GLY A 179 25.67 -7.06 6.25
N GLU A 180 24.57 -7.10 5.50
CA GLU A 180 23.85 -8.35 5.24
C GLU A 180 24.42 -9.11 4.04
N SER A 181 24.29 -10.44 4.08
CA SER A 181 24.67 -11.31 2.99
C SER A 181 23.53 -11.39 1.97
N THR A 182 23.84 -11.19 0.70
CA THR A 182 22.96 -11.46 -0.43
C THR A 182 23.58 -12.52 -1.34
N THR A 183 22.81 -13.06 -2.29
CA THR A 183 23.24 -14.18 -3.13
C THR A 183 23.17 -13.82 -4.61
N LEU A 184 24.24 -14.13 -5.35
CA LEU A 184 24.27 -14.12 -6.80
C LEU A 184 24.07 -15.54 -7.34
N GLU A 185 23.09 -15.73 -8.21
CA GLU A 185 22.92 -16.99 -8.93
C GLU A 185 23.82 -17.00 -10.16
N LEU A 186 24.51 -18.11 -10.37
CA LEU A 186 25.44 -18.32 -11.46
C LEU A 186 25.07 -19.56 -12.23
N ILE A 187 24.89 -19.39 -13.53
CA ILE A 187 24.58 -20.45 -14.47
C ILE A 187 25.77 -20.57 -15.40
N GLY A 188 26.48 -21.67 -15.33
CA GLY A 188 27.66 -21.90 -16.16
C GLY A 188 27.80 -23.35 -16.57
N GLY A 189 28.30 -23.61 -17.76
CA GLY A 189 28.49 -24.96 -18.28
C GLY A 189 29.63 -24.98 -19.27
N THR A 190 30.79 -25.45 -18.85
CA THR A 190 32.03 -25.18 -19.58
C THR A 190 32.44 -26.40 -20.39
N THR A 191 33.05 -26.20 -21.56
CA THR A 191 33.56 -27.31 -22.39
C THR A 191 34.84 -27.93 -21.80
N ARG A 192 35.42 -27.26 -20.80
CA ARG A 192 36.59 -27.64 -19.99
C ARG A 192 36.48 -26.96 -18.62
N PRO A 193 37.10 -27.50 -17.54
CA PRO A 193 37.07 -26.84 -16.23
C PRO A 193 37.60 -25.39 -16.30
N LEU A 194 36.87 -24.45 -15.69
CA LEU A 194 37.21 -23.03 -15.64
C LEU A 194 36.98 -22.48 -14.23
N ASP A 195 37.91 -21.67 -13.76
CA ASP A 195 37.82 -20.96 -12.48
C ASP A 195 37.43 -19.51 -12.73
N TYR A 196 36.41 -19.06 -11.99
CA TYR A 196 35.90 -17.69 -12.04
C TYR A 196 36.09 -17.04 -10.68
N GLU A 197 36.78 -15.89 -10.68
CA GLU A 197 36.96 -15.06 -9.50
C GLU A 197 35.89 -13.98 -9.49
N PHE A 198 35.13 -13.89 -8.40
CA PHE A 198 34.05 -12.93 -8.23
C PHE A 198 34.47 -11.80 -7.30
N TYR A 199 34.11 -10.59 -7.69
CA TYR A 199 34.35 -9.37 -6.95
C TYR A 199 33.10 -8.52 -6.94
N VAL A 200 32.94 -7.76 -5.86
CA VAL A 200 31.98 -6.67 -5.76
C VAL A 200 32.74 -5.36 -5.94
N GLN A 201 32.29 -4.52 -6.87
CA GLN A 201 32.85 -3.19 -7.09
C GLN A 201 31.92 -2.13 -6.50
N ASN A 202 32.43 -1.26 -5.63
CA ASN A 202 31.76 -0.03 -5.24
C ASN A 202 31.88 0.98 -6.39
N GLU A 203 30.76 1.38 -6.99
CA GLU A 203 30.72 2.26 -8.16
C GLU A 203 31.03 3.73 -7.83
N VAL A 204 31.03 4.08 -6.54
CA VAL A 204 31.35 5.41 -6.05
C VAL A 204 32.84 5.54 -5.74
N THR A 205 33.40 4.57 -5.01
CA THR A 205 34.81 4.60 -4.59
C THR A 205 35.74 3.95 -5.62
N GLY A 206 35.22 3.06 -6.46
CA GLY A 206 35.98 2.19 -7.35
C GLY A 206 36.64 1.01 -6.62
N GLU A 207 36.37 0.83 -5.33
CA GLU A 207 36.93 -0.26 -4.53
C GLU A 207 36.40 -1.61 -4.99
N LEU A 208 37.29 -2.60 -5.06
CA LEU A 208 37.00 -3.95 -5.50
C LEU A 208 37.21 -4.92 -4.33
N SER A 209 36.13 -5.55 -3.85
CA SER A 209 36.15 -6.51 -2.75
C SER A 209 36.01 -7.94 -3.28
N PRO A 210 36.92 -8.87 -2.92
CA PRO A 210 36.81 -10.26 -3.36
C PRO A 210 35.63 -10.95 -2.67
N VAL A 211 34.85 -11.69 -3.45
CA VAL A 211 33.72 -12.48 -2.96
C VAL A 211 34.12 -13.95 -2.79
N GLY A 212 34.80 -14.50 -3.80
CA GLY A 212 35.21 -15.90 -3.82
C GLY A 212 35.52 -16.40 -5.22
N ASN A 213 36.04 -17.63 -5.29
CA ASN A 213 36.39 -18.30 -6.54
C ASN A 213 35.50 -19.53 -6.73
N LEU A 214 34.99 -19.73 -7.95
CA LEU A 214 34.19 -20.89 -8.29
C LEU A 214 34.73 -21.63 -9.51
N LEU A 215 35.06 -22.90 -9.29
CA LEU A 215 35.34 -23.85 -10.34
C LEU A 215 34.04 -24.36 -10.97
N PHE A 216 33.83 -24.08 -12.26
CA PHE A 216 32.83 -24.76 -13.07
C PHE A 216 33.47 -25.96 -13.77
N PRO A 217 33.08 -27.21 -13.43
CA PRO A 217 33.62 -28.39 -14.09
C PRO A 217 33.08 -28.47 -15.53
N LYS A 218 33.74 -29.31 -16.34
CA LYS A 218 33.21 -29.63 -17.67
C LYS A 218 31.82 -30.24 -17.53
N ALA A 219 30.83 -29.68 -18.22
CA ALA A 219 29.45 -30.18 -18.23
C ALA A 219 28.78 -29.92 -19.59
N ASP A 220 27.97 -30.89 -20.02
CA ASP A 220 27.22 -30.80 -21.29
C ASP A 220 25.89 -30.01 -21.13
N THR A 221 25.48 -29.75 -19.88
CA THR A 221 24.35 -28.90 -19.49
C THR A 221 24.79 -27.84 -18.47
N PRO A 222 24.08 -26.72 -18.31
CA PRO A 222 24.41 -25.70 -17.33
C PRO A 222 24.35 -26.25 -15.91
N ILE A 223 25.29 -25.80 -15.08
CA ILE A 223 25.33 -26.02 -13.65
C ILE A 223 24.93 -24.72 -12.98
N HIS A 224 24.05 -24.82 -12.00
CA HIS A 224 23.66 -23.72 -11.13
C HIS A 224 24.58 -23.71 -9.91
N LYS A 225 25.09 -22.52 -9.58
CA LYS A 225 25.83 -22.24 -8.36
C LYS A 225 25.33 -20.94 -7.76
N GLU A 226 25.49 -20.82 -6.46
CA GLU A 226 25.18 -19.60 -5.72
C GLU A 226 26.45 -19.10 -5.05
N VAL A 227 26.60 -17.77 -5.03
CA VAL A 227 27.66 -17.10 -4.31
C VAL A 227 27.04 -16.08 -3.37
N ALA A 228 27.17 -16.34 -2.07
CA ALA A 228 26.82 -15.39 -1.04
C ALA A 228 27.92 -14.33 -0.91
N PHE A 229 27.53 -13.07 -0.75
CA PHE A 229 28.44 -11.94 -0.54
C PHE A 229 27.79 -10.86 0.31
N THR A 230 28.61 -10.10 1.02
CA THR A 230 28.15 -8.99 1.87
C THR A 230 28.57 -7.66 1.27
N LEU A 231 27.67 -6.68 1.31
CA LEU A 231 27.98 -5.30 0.94
C LEU A 231 28.33 -4.52 2.22
N PRO A 232 29.60 -4.10 2.41
CA PRO A 232 30.10 -3.70 3.73
C PRO A 232 29.58 -2.34 4.22
N GLU A 233 29.20 -1.45 3.31
CA GLU A 233 28.77 -0.09 3.62
C GLU A 233 27.63 0.33 2.67
N PRO A 234 26.87 1.39 3.02
CA PRO A 234 25.85 1.93 2.11
C PRO A 234 26.50 2.44 0.82
N GLY A 235 25.96 2.05 -0.33
CA GLY A 235 26.53 2.42 -1.62
C GLY A 235 25.88 1.73 -2.81
N LEU A 236 26.35 2.11 -4.00
CA LEU A 236 26.00 1.46 -5.26
C LEU A 236 27.13 0.50 -5.64
N TYR A 237 26.78 -0.74 -5.94
CA TYR A 237 27.70 -1.83 -6.20
C TYR A 237 27.39 -2.54 -7.52
N SER A 238 28.39 -3.17 -8.13
CA SER A 238 28.24 -4.07 -9.27
C SER A 238 29.10 -5.32 -9.10
N ILE A 239 28.84 -6.36 -9.90
CA ILE A 239 29.64 -7.58 -9.89
C ILE A 239 30.66 -7.55 -11.02
N VAL A 240 31.92 -7.77 -10.65
CA VAL A 240 33.04 -7.95 -11.57
C VAL A 240 33.51 -9.39 -11.48
N VAL A 241 33.66 -10.03 -12.64
CA VAL A 241 34.12 -11.42 -12.71
C VAL A 241 35.38 -11.48 -13.52
N ARG A 242 36.35 -12.26 -13.06
CA ARG A 242 37.53 -12.63 -13.83
C ARG A 242 37.51 -14.11 -14.14
N ALA A 243 37.97 -14.46 -15.33
CA ALA A 243 38.26 -15.83 -15.69
C ALA A 243 39.64 -15.89 -16.33
N GLU A 244 40.47 -16.83 -15.89
CA GLU A 244 41.85 -17.00 -16.40
C GLU A 244 42.70 -15.72 -16.33
N GLY A 245 42.45 -14.87 -15.33
CA GLY A 245 43.15 -13.59 -15.13
C GLY A 245 42.59 -12.40 -15.90
N GLU A 246 41.62 -12.61 -16.79
CA GLU A 246 40.99 -11.56 -17.60
C GLU A 246 39.63 -11.14 -17.03
N VAL A 247 39.35 -9.83 -17.01
CA VAL A 247 38.05 -9.30 -16.58
C VAL A 247 37.03 -9.57 -17.68
N LEU A 248 35.96 -10.29 -17.33
CA LEU A 248 34.86 -10.55 -18.25
C LEU A 248 34.05 -9.28 -18.49
N ARG A 249 33.42 -9.18 -19.67
CA ARG A 249 32.55 -8.05 -19.95
C ARG A 249 31.29 -8.12 -19.10
N PRO A 250 30.67 -6.98 -18.77
CA PRO A 250 29.36 -6.99 -18.12
C PRO A 250 28.31 -7.79 -18.89
N SER A 251 28.33 -7.83 -20.22
CA SER A 251 27.45 -8.68 -21.05
C SER A 251 27.72 -10.19 -20.93
N ASP A 252 28.91 -10.60 -20.48
CA ASP A 252 29.24 -12.01 -20.27
C ASP A 252 28.61 -12.56 -18.98
N VAL A 253 28.37 -11.69 -17.99
CA VAL A 253 27.92 -12.10 -16.64
C VAL A 253 26.58 -11.50 -16.25
N LYS A 254 26.18 -10.30 -16.69
CA LYS A 254 24.85 -9.68 -16.44
C LYS A 254 24.39 -9.65 -14.97
N GLY A 255 25.33 -9.50 -14.03
CA GLY A 255 25.04 -9.41 -12.58
C GLY A 255 24.33 -8.14 -12.09
N GLY A 256 24.16 -7.11 -12.92
CA GLY A 256 23.42 -5.89 -12.56
C GLY A 256 24.08 -5.02 -11.48
N TYR A 257 23.32 -4.03 -10.98
CA TYR A 257 23.70 -3.15 -9.87
C TYR A 257 22.99 -3.56 -8.58
N PHE A 258 23.68 -3.47 -7.44
CA PHE A 258 23.12 -3.62 -6.11
C PHE A 258 23.21 -2.29 -5.37
N VAL A 259 22.22 -1.98 -4.55
CA VAL A 259 22.24 -0.83 -3.64
C VAL A 259 22.28 -1.39 -2.24
N ALA A 260 23.37 -1.15 -1.53
CA ALA A 260 23.43 -1.35 -0.10
C ALA A 260 22.97 -0.07 0.58
N ALA A 261 22.11 -0.18 1.58
CA ALA A 261 21.62 0.96 2.35
C ALA A 261 21.96 0.78 3.83
N GLU A 262 21.78 1.83 4.64
CA GLU A 262 22.01 1.70 6.08
C GLU A 262 21.08 0.62 6.66
N LYS A 263 21.62 -0.17 7.59
CA LYS A 263 20.90 -1.24 8.26
C LYS A 263 19.65 -0.68 8.93
N SER A 264 18.47 -1.11 8.51
CA SER A 264 17.24 -0.81 9.23
C SER A 264 17.17 -1.78 10.41
N GLY A 265 16.94 -1.27 11.62
CA GLY A 265 17.20 -2.00 12.87
C GLY A 265 16.23 -3.15 13.18
N HIS A 266 15.73 -3.90 12.21
CA HIS A 266 14.58 -4.81 12.37
C HIS A 266 14.91 -6.23 12.87
N GLY A 267 16.15 -6.53 13.24
CA GLY A 267 16.49 -7.78 13.91
C GLY A 267 16.32 -7.66 15.42
N ILE A 268 15.23 -8.21 15.98
CA ILE A 268 15.06 -8.37 17.44
C ILE A 268 16.09 -9.39 17.95
N VAL A 269 17.28 -8.91 18.27
CA VAL A 269 18.09 -9.44 19.36
C VAL A 269 18.40 -8.23 20.23
N GLN A 270 17.46 -7.87 21.11
CA GLN A 270 17.70 -6.79 22.05
C GLN A 270 18.26 -7.36 23.35
N ASP A 271 19.53 -7.05 23.63
CA ASP A 271 20.07 -7.15 24.97
C ASP A 271 19.25 -6.22 25.90
N GLY A 272 18.58 -6.79 26.91
CA GLY A 272 18.05 -6.06 28.07
C GLY A 272 16.56 -6.26 28.38
N PHE A 273 16.16 -5.86 29.59
CA PHE A 273 14.79 -6.00 30.09
C PHE A 273 13.87 -4.80 29.73
N ARG A 274 12.73 -5.08 29.07
CA ARG A 274 11.75 -4.08 28.63
C ARG A 274 10.32 -4.63 28.67
N LEU A 275 9.35 -3.74 28.88
CA LEU A 275 7.93 -4.02 28.71
C LEU A 275 7.47 -3.54 27.34
N ALA A 276 6.36 -4.11 26.87
CA ALA A 276 5.72 -3.66 25.65
C ALA A 276 5.44 -2.14 25.66
N GLY A 277 5.47 -1.53 24.47
CA GLY A 277 5.41 -0.08 24.29
C GLY A 277 4.22 0.59 24.98
N VAL A 278 3.05 -0.05 25.00
CA VAL A 278 1.81 0.47 25.58
C VAL A 278 1.89 0.77 27.09
N PHE A 279 2.78 0.07 27.82
CA PHE A 279 3.02 0.29 29.25
C PHE A 279 3.94 1.49 29.47
N ARG A 280 3.37 2.63 29.85
CA ARG A 280 4.09 3.88 30.15
C ARG A 280 3.42 4.62 31.30
N ASP A 281 4.10 5.65 31.81
CA ASP A 281 3.52 6.59 32.76
C ASP A 281 2.21 7.17 32.22
N GLY A 282 1.25 7.40 33.10
CA GLY A 282 -0.02 7.99 32.74
C GLY A 282 -0.95 7.03 31.97
N MET A 283 -0.69 5.72 31.94
CA MET A 283 -1.59 4.81 31.23
C MET A 283 -2.95 4.60 31.91
N VAL A 284 -3.96 4.24 31.11
CA VAL A 284 -5.24 3.70 31.59
C VAL A 284 -5.30 2.22 31.21
N ILE A 285 -5.61 1.35 32.17
CA ILE A 285 -5.84 -0.08 31.96
C ILE A 285 -7.33 -0.40 32.02
N GLN A 286 -7.75 -1.39 31.24
CA GLN A 286 -9.16 -1.77 31.13
C GLN A 286 -9.67 -2.43 32.42
N GLN A 287 -10.76 -1.90 32.95
CA GLN A 287 -11.46 -2.45 34.10
C GLN A 287 -12.20 -3.75 33.75
N GLY A 288 -12.33 -4.63 34.74
CA GLY A 288 -13.17 -5.83 34.65
C GLY A 288 -12.66 -6.93 33.73
N LYS A 289 -11.43 -6.80 33.19
CA LYS A 289 -10.76 -7.83 32.37
C LYS A 289 -9.40 -8.20 32.96
N PRO A 290 -8.94 -9.47 32.81
CA PRO A 290 -7.56 -9.82 33.16
C PRO A 290 -6.59 -8.95 32.37
N LEU A 291 -5.45 -8.60 32.97
CA LEU A 291 -4.43 -7.76 32.35
C LEU A 291 -3.17 -8.57 32.05
N PRO A 292 -2.96 -9.02 30.80
CA PRO A 292 -1.65 -9.45 30.34
C PRO A 292 -0.64 -8.30 30.47
N VAL A 293 0.53 -8.60 30.99
CA VAL A 293 1.71 -7.72 31.00
C VAL A 293 2.84 -8.51 30.38
N TRP A 294 3.43 -7.98 29.31
CA TRP A 294 4.42 -8.70 28.50
C TRP A 294 5.57 -7.80 28.06
N GLY A 295 6.62 -8.43 27.57
CA GLY A 295 7.80 -7.73 27.06
C GLY A 295 8.93 -8.68 26.68
N VAL A 296 10.15 -8.15 26.75
CA VAL A 296 11.39 -8.89 26.46
C VAL A 296 12.34 -8.87 27.66
N ALA A 297 13.08 -9.94 27.86
CA ALA A 297 14.15 -10.08 28.84
C ALA A 297 15.17 -11.12 28.34
N PRO A 298 16.37 -11.21 28.92
CA PRO A 298 17.30 -12.30 28.60
C PRO A 298 16.62 -13.67 28.79
N ALA A 299 16.86 -14.60 27.85
CA ALA A 299 16.26 -15.94 27.90
C ALA A 299 16.54 -16.65 29.24
N GLY A 300 15.50 -17.24 29.82
CA GLY A 300 15.57 -17.89 31.13
C GLY A 300 15.60 -16.95 32.34
N GLU A 301 15.55 -15.63 32.14
CA GLU A 301 15.51 -14.65 33.23
C GLU A 301 14.14 -14.65 33.93
N LYS A 302 14.15 -14.55 35.26
CA LYS A 302 12.91 -14.47 36.04
C LYS A 302 12.37 -13.04 36.02
N VAL A 303 11.13 -12.87 35.59
CA VAL A 303 10.44 -11.58 35.58
C VAL A 303 9.37 -11.55 36.67
N GLN A 304 9.32 -10.45 37.44
CA GLN A 304 8.29 -10.20 38.44
C GLN A 304 7.59 -8.87 38.18
N ILE A 305 6.27 -8.89 38.27
CA ILE A 305 5.39 -7.73 38.08
C ILE A 305 4.61 -7.47 39.37
N SER A 306 4.38 -6.20 39.70
CA SER A 306 3.43 -5.78 40.73
C SER A 306 2.64 -4.55 40.31
N LEU A 307 1.33 -4.57 40.53
CA LEU A 307 0.40 -3.46 40.26
C LEU A 307 -0.84 -3.62 41.16
N GLY A 308 -1.32 -2.52 41.76
CA GLY A 308 -2.58 -2.52 42.51
C GLY A 308 -2.63 -3.52 43.67
N GLY A 309 -1.50 -3.79 44.32
CA GLY A 309 -1.38 -4.80 45.39
C GLY A 309 -1.30 -6.26 44.90
N GLN A 310 -1.42 -6.50 43.59
CA GLN A 310 -1.15 -7.79 42.99
C GLN A 310 0.36 -7.96 42.73
N SER A 311 0.84 -9.21 42.75
CA SER A 311 2.17 -9.56 42.26
C SER A 311 2.12 -10.91 41.54
N ALA A 312 2.79 -10.98 40.39
CA ALA A 312 2.90 -12.18 39.56
C ALA A 312 4.34 -12.33 39.06
N GLU A 313 4.73 -13.56 38.72
CA GLU A 313 6.06 -13.88 38.20
C GLU A 313 6.00 -14.87 37.05
N THR A 314 6.98 -14.80 36.16
CA THR A 314 7.18 -15.70 35.02
C THR A 314 8.68 -15.84 34.71
N VAL A 315 9.01 -16.62 33.70
CA VAL A 315 10.37 -16.76 33.17
C VAL A 315 10.33 -16.46 31.67
N ALA A 316 11.29 -15.68 31.18
CA ALA A 316 11.42 -15.43 29.75
C ALA A 316 11.78 -16.71 28.99
N ASP A 317 11.12 -16.94 27.87
CA ASP A 317 11.33 -18.11 27.02
C ASP A 317 12.67 -18.06 26.27
N ASP A 318 12.90 -19.05 25.40
CA ASP A 318 14.15 -19.18 24.63
C ASP A 318 14.36 -18.02 23.64
N ASP A 319 13.27 -17.33 23.25
CA ASP A 319 13.29 -16.14 22.39
C ASP A 319 13.36 -14.83 23.21
N GLY A 320 13.38 -14.94 24.54
CA GLY A 320 13.41 -13.80 25.47
C GLY A 320 12.05 -13.14 25.69
N LEU A 321 10.96 -13.70 25.17
CA LEU A 321 9.61 -13.20 25.40
C LEU A 321 9.09 -13.67 26.75
N TRP A 322 8.33 -12.81 27.41
CA TRP A 322 7.70 -13.14 28.69
C TRP A 322 6.32 -12.52 28.82
N GLU A 323 5.45 -13.18 29.58
CA GLU A 323 4.11 -12.70 29.90
C GLU A 323 3.68 -13.13 31.31
N VAL A 324 2.98 -12.23 32.02
CA VAL A 324 2.19 -12.55 33.21
C VAL A 324 0.78 -12.03 33.03
N ILE A 325 -0.20 -12.66 33.67
CA ILE A 325 -1.59 -12.18 33.67
C ILE A 325 -1.95 -11.77 35.10
N LEU A 326 -2.39 -10.52 35.25
CA LEU A 326 -2.95 -10.01 36.51
C LEU A 326 -4.48 -10.18 36.52
N GLU A 327 -5.05 -10.37 37.71
CA GLU A 327 -6.48 -10.54 37.91
C GLU A 327 -7.24 -9.23 37.58
N PRO A 328 -8.52 -9.33 37.13
CA PRO A 328 -9.34 -8.17 36.82
C PRO A 328 -9.39 -7.13 37.94
N MET A 329 -9.15 -5.87 37.57
CA MET A 329 -9.23 -4.73 38.50
C MET A 329 -10.55 -3.98 38.32
N SER A 330 -11.09 -3.46 39.41
CA SER A 330 -12.26 -2.57 39.40
C SER A 330 -11.83 -1.11 39.23
N VAL A 331 -12.66 -0.29 38.59
CA VAL A 331 -12.45 1.16 38.52
C VAL A 331 -12.37 1.80 39.91
N GLY A 332 -11.56 2.85 40.02
CA GLY A 332 -11.42 3.70 41.22
C GLY A 332 -10.12 3.48 41.98
N GLY A 333 -9.96 4.23 43.07
CA GLY A 333 -8.71 4.29 43.84
C GLY A 333 -7.74 5.37 43.34
N PRO A 334 -6.68 5.67 44.10
CA PRO A 334 -5.65 6.60 43.65
C PRO A 334 -4.84 5.99 42.48
N PRO A 335 -4.18 6.83 41.66
CA PRO A 335 -3.27 6.33 40.64
C PRO A 335 -2.24 5.35 41.22
N MET A 336 -2.01 4.26 40.50
CA MET A 336 -1.15 3.16 40.92
C MET A 336 0.23 3.25 40.29
N GLN A 337 1.14 2.40 40.75
CA GLN A 337 2.46 2.21 40.17
C GLN A 337 2.58 0.78 39.65
N LEU A 338 2.92 0.63 38.37
CA LEU A 338 3.35 -0.65 37.79
C LEU A 338 4.85 -0.79 38.01
N VAL A 339 5.28 -1.84 38.70
CA VAL A 339 6.69 -2.16 38.90
C VAL A 339 6.99 -3.50 38.26
N ALA A 340 8.08 -3.54 37.51
CA ALA A 340 8.55 -4.74 36.83
C ALA A 340 10.05 -4.92 37.08
N THR A 341 10.49 -6.15 37.37
CA THR A 341 11.89 -6.47 37.66
C THR A 341 12.32 -7.74 36.94
N ALA A 342 13.54 -7.76 36.43
CA ALA A 342 14.22 -8.93 35.86
C ALA A 342 15.71 -8.84 36.19
N GLY A 343 16.27 -9.84 36.88
CA GLY A 343 17.62 -9.76 37.43
C GLY A 343 17.83 -8.51 38.30
N ASP A 344 18.84 -7.71 37.96
CA ASP A 344 19.17 -6.43 38.61
C ASP A 344 18.44 -5.22 37.99
N GLU A 345 17.69 -5.42 36.91
CA GLU A 345 16.95 -4.35 36.23
C GLU A 345 15.56 -4.14 36.85
N LYS A 346 15.18 -2.86 36.97
CA LYS A 346 13.85 -2.44 37.45
C LYS A 346 13.26 -1.38 36.51
N ARG A 347 12.01 -1.60 36.10
CA ARG A 347 11.17 -0.61 35.41
C ARG A 347 10.01 -0.21 36.33
N THR A 348 9.63 1.05 36.27
CA THR A 348 8.55 1.61 37.07
C THR A 348 7.78 2.57 36.21
N TYR A 349 6.46 2.42 36.20
CA TYR A 349 5.54 3.29 35.49
C TYR A 349 4.54 3.84 36.49
N ASP A 350 4.50 5.17 36.57
CA ASP A 350 3.72 5.91 37.53
C ASP A 350 2.37 6.34 36.94
N ASP A 351 1.46 6.75 37.82
CA ASP A 351 0.17 7.33 37.44
C ASP A 351 -0.67 6.37 36.58
N VAL A 352 -0.84 5.13 37.02
CA VAL A 352 -1.66 4.12 36.32
C VAL A 352 -3.10 4.17 36.82
N LEU A 353 -4.05 4.43 35.91
CA LEU A 353 -5.49 4.44 36.20
C LEU A 353 -6.17 3.14 35.73
N VAL A 354 -7.27 2.76 36.39
CA VAL A 354 -8.17 1.68 35.96
C VAL A 354 -9.45 2.31 35.44
N GLY A 355 -9.85 1.99 34.21
CA GLY A 355 -10.99 2.62 33.55
C GLY A 355 -11.42 1.91 32.28
N GLU A 356 -11.99 2.65 31.32
CA GLU A 356 -12.39 2.12 30.03
C GLU A 356 -11.32 2.41 28.97
N VAL A 357 -10.90 1.41 28.21
CA VAL A 357 -9.89 1.56 27.16
C VAL A 357 -10.51 1.28 25.81
N TRP A 358 -10.30 2.16 24.83
CA TRP A 358 -10.77 1.97 23.45
C TRP A 358 -9.63 2.11 22.45
N VAL A 359 -9.65 1.33 21.39
CA VAL A 359 -8.73 1.51 20.25
C VAL A 359 -9.37 2.44 19.24
N ALA A 360 -8.64 3.47 18.79
CA ALA A 360 -9.05 4.35 17.71
C ALA A 360 -8.17 4.12 16.48
N SER A 361 -8.73 3.52 15.43
CA SER A 361 -7.97 3.06 14.26
C SER A 361 -8.61 3.43 12.91
N GLY A 362 -7.87 3.18 11.83
CA GLY A 362 -8.23 3.51 10.47
C GLY A 362 -7.20 4.42 9.81
N GLN A 363 -7.65 5.35 8.97
CA GLN A 363 -6.76 6.17 8.15
C GLN A 363 -6.67 7.64 8.62
N SER A 364 -6.40 8.57 7.71
CA SER A 364 -6.10 9.98 8.01
C SER A 364 -7.27 10.72 8.65
N ASN A 365 -8.53 10.35 8.37
CA ASN A 365 -9.69 10.99 8.98
C ASN A 365 -9.93 10.60 10.44
N MET A 366 -9.39 9.47 10.90
CA MET A 366 -9.28 9.17 12.34
C MET A 366 -8.36 10.19 13.07
N GLY A 367 -7.48 10.88 12.34
CA GLY A 367 -6.63 11.95 12.87
C GLY A 367 -7.28 13.34 12.81
N GLY A 368 -6.52 14.31 12.31
CA GLY A 368 -6.95 15.71 12.22
C GLY A 368 -6.30 16.61 13.27
N ARG A 369 -6.78 17.86 13.35
CA ARG A 369 -6.31 18.87 14.30
C ARG A 369 -7.51 19.53 14.99
N MET A 370 -7.40 19.71 16.30
CA MET A 370 -8.43 20.40 17.08
C MET A 370 -8.62 21.86 16.66
N ASP A 371 -7.53 22.57 16.32
CA ASP A 371 -7.53 24.02 16.08
C ASP A 371 -8.27 24.48 14.81
N ILE A 372 -8.54 23.56 13.88
CA ILE A 372 -9.30 23.86 12.66
C ILE A 372 -10.77 23.49 12.79
N SER A 373 -11.19 22.85 13.89
CA SER A 373 -12.59 22.48 14.09
C SER A 373 -13.45 23.75 14.28
N PRO A 374 -14.58 23.90 13.57
CA PRO A 374 -15.38 25.12 13.62
C PRO A 374 -15.93 25.44 15.02
N ASN A 375 -16.10 24.42 15.86
CA ASN A 375 -16.65 24.53 17.21
C ASN A 375 -15.55 24.42 18.30
N PHE A 376 -14.28 24.63 17.95
CA PHE A 376 -13.15 24.44 18.87
C PHE A 376 -13.32 25.17 20.22
N ASP A 377 -13.75 26.44 20.19
CA ASP A 377 -13.91 27.25 21.42
C ASP A 377 -14.96 26.68 22.38
N GLU A 378 -16.06 26.14 21.85
CA GLU A 378 -17.12 25.51 22.67
C GLU A 378 -16.61 24.24 23.35
N TRP A 379 -15.78 23.45 22.65
CA TRP A 379 -15.20 22.22 23.17
C TRP A 379 -14.02 22.48 24.12
N LEU A 380 -13.27 23.56 23.91
CA LEU A 380 -12.27 24.06 24.85
C LEU A 380 -12.91 24.52 26.16
N ALA A 381 -14.08 25.17 26.09
CA ALA A 381 -14.80 25.61 27.28
C ALA A 381 -15.34 24.46 28.16
N ARG A 382 -15.29 23.20 27.71
CA ARG A 382 -15.75 22.03 28.48
C ARG A 382 -14.84 21.66 29.65
N GLY A 383 -13.66 22.26 29.78
CA GLY A 383 -12.77 22.10 30.94
C GLY A 383 -11.72 20.99 30.80
N ASP A 384 -10.98 20.76 31.88
CA ASP A 384 -9.88 19.80 31.97
C ASP A 384 -10.38 18.41 32.40
N TYR A 385 -9.82 17.37 31.79
CA TYR A 385 -10.17 15.97 32.03
C TYR A 385 -8.89 15.14 32.31
N PRO A 386 -8.28 15.25 33.50
CA PRO A 386 -7.01 14.56 33.84
C PRO A 386 -7.10 13.02 33.80
N ASP A 387 -8.32 12.48 33.95
CA ASP A 387 -8.59 11.04 33.90
C ASP A 387 -8.93 10.54 32.47
N VAL A 388 -8.97 11.45 31.49
CA VAL A 388 -9.09 11.12 30.07
C VAL A 388 -7.70 11.17 29.45
N ARG A 389 -7.26 10.06 28.86
CA ARG A 389 -5.89 9.92 28.37
C ARG A 389 -5.86 9.28 27.00
N VAL A 390 -4.93 9.73 26.16
CA VAL A 390 -4.69 9.16 24.83
C VAL A 390 -3.24 8.76 24.74
N THR A 391 -2.97 7.58 24.19
CA THR A 391 -1.66 7.21 23.70
C THR A 391 -1.70 7.05 22.19
N SER A 392 -0.65 7.48 21.53
CA SER A 392 -0.47 7.27 20.10
C SER A 392 0.87 6.63 19.84
N LEU A 393 0.94 5.72 18.89
CA LEU A 393 2.20 5.15 18.43
C LEU A 393 2.87 6.17 17.50
N LYS A 394 3.83 6.93 18.04
CA LYS A 394 4.51 8.07 17.38
C LYS A 394 5.20 7.68 16.06
N GLN A 395 5.47 6.39 15.87
CA GLN A 395 6.09 5.79 14.69
C GLN A 395 5.11 5.24 13.66
N CYS A 396 3.78 5.32 13.86
CA CYS A 396 2.84 4.88 12.81
C CYS A 396 3.07 5.55 11.45
N GLU A 397 3.81 6.67 11.38
CA GLU A 397 4.15 7.40 10.16
C GLU A 397 5.38 6.87 9.39
N THR A 398 6.29 6.14 10.03
CA THR A 398 7.55 5.63 9.44
C THR A 398 7.64 4.12 9.61
N ASP A 399 7.99 3.40 8.55
CA ASP A 399 7.97 1.93 8.46
C ASP A 399 9.13 1.25 9.25
N ASP A 400 9.85 2.01 10.11
CA ASP A 400 11.16 1.66 10.66
C ASP A 400 11.23 1.41 12.19
N GLY A 401 10.08 1.43 12.88
CA GLY A 401 10.03 1.25 14.34
C GLY A 401 9.52 -0.11 14.74
N ASP A 402 10.13 -0.77 15.73
CA ASP A 402 9.52 -1.92 16.40
C ASP A 402 8.36 -1.43 17.30
N PRO A 403 7.11 -1.63 16.87
CA PRO A 403 5.93 -1.15 17.59
C PRO A 403 5.67 -1.95 18.87
N LEU A 404 6.31 -3.11 19.06
CA LEU A 404 6.25 -3.89 20.30
C LEU A 404 6.97 -3.17 21.44
N ILE A 405 8.00 -2.36 21.17
CA ILE A 405 8.93 -1.86 22.21
C ILE A 405 8.92 -0.33 22.31
N GLU A 406 8.71 0.39 21.21
CA GLU A 406 8.87 1.86 21.15
C GLU A 406 7.61 2.61 20.67
N GLY A 407 7.64 3.95 20.75
CA GLY A 407 6.66 4.82 20.07
C GLY A 407 5.44 5.29 20.87
N TYR A 408 4.96 4.57 21.88
CA TYR A 408 3.78 4.98 22.65
C TYR A 408 4.08 6.08 23.68
N ARG A 409 3.12 7.00 23.84
CA ARG A 409 3.18 8.04 24.88
C ARG A 409 1.76 8.46 25.29
N TRP A 410 1.40 8.17 26.54
CA TRP A 410 0.14 8.65 27.11
C TRP A 410 0.22 10.15 27.38
N SER A 411 -0.84 10.85 27.02
CA SER A 411 -1.08 12.27 27.30
C SER A 411 -2.47 12.38 27.89
N ASP A 412 -2.60 13.07 29.02
CA ASP A 412 -3.91 13.39 29.59
C ASP A 412 -4.57 14.56 28.83
N ALA A 413 -5.86 14.74 29.08
CA ALA A 413 -6.65 15.88 28.61
C ALA A 413 -6.76 16.95 29.72
N ASP A 414 -5.75 17.08 30.59
CA ASP A 414 -5.60 18.22 31.48
C ASP A 414 -4.74 19.28 30.78
N PHE A 415 -5.40 20.32 30.27
CA PHE A 415 -4.70 21.41 29.59
C PHE A 415 -4.43 22.57 30.54
N GLN A 416 -5.09 22.63 31.70
CA GLN A 416 -5.04 23.75 32.65
C GLN A 416 -5.32 25.10 31.97
N GLY A 417 -6.19 25.09 30.96
CA GLY A 417 -6.45 26.24 30.09
C GLY A 417 -5.35 26.58 29.06
N ASP A 418 -4.33 25.74 28.88
CA ASP A 418 -3.32 25.87 27.82
C ASP A 418 -3.91 25.48 26.45
N GLU A 419 -4.30 26.52 25.71
CA GLU A 419 -4.79 26.40 24.35
C GLU A 419 -3.82 25.66 23.42
N LYS A 420 -2.49 25.72 23.64
CA LYS A 420 -1.54 24.98 22.78
C LYS A 420 -1.57 23.48 23.04
N ALA A 421 -1.88 23.06 24.26
CA ALA A 421 -1.90 21.65 24.65
C ALA A 421 -3.13 20.94 24.06
N ILE A 422 -4.32 21.55 24.16
CA ILE A 422 -5.54 21.00 23.55
C ILE A 422 -5.44 20.90 22.02
N LYS A 423 -4.69 21.80 21.37
CA LYS A 423 -4.53 21.78 19.91
C LYS A 423 -3.76 20.56 19.40
N GLN A 424 -3.02 19.88 20.26
CA GLN A 424 -2.29 18.66 19.92
C GLN A 424 -3.20 17.43 19.92
N TRP A 425 -4.36 17.51 20.58
CA TRP A 425 -5.34 16.43 20.58
C TRP A 425 -6.01 16.26 19.21
N LYS A 426 -6.61 15.08 19.05
CA LYS A 426 -7.38 14.71 17.88
C LYS A 426 -8.88 14.82 18.20
N PRO A 427 -9.68 15.45 17.32
CA PRO A 427 -11.06 15.82 17.65
C PRO A 427 -11.98 14.63 17.93
N ILE A 428 -11.86 13.54 17.18
CA ILE A 428 -12.72 12.36 17.36
C ILE A 428 -12.46 11.71 18.73
N GLN A 429 -11.18 11.50 19.06
CA GLN A 429 -10.73 10.88 20.30
C GLN A 429 -11.08 11.73 21.51
N TYR A 430 -10.85 13.05 21.41
CA TYR A 430 -11.21 13.98 22.47
C TYR A 430 -12.71 13.94 22.77
N ALA A 431 -13.54 14.08 21.73
CA ALA A 431 -14.99 14.07 21.90
C ALA A 431 -15.49 12.72 22.44
N PHE A 432 -15.04 11.61 21.84
CA PHE A 432 -15.44 10.27 22.27
C PHE A 432 -15.08 10.01 23.74
N ALA A 433 -13.83 10.27 24.12
CA ALA A 433 -13.34 9.96 25.45
C ALA A 433 -13.94 10.86 26.54
N THR A 434 -14.08 12.15 26.28
CA THR A 434 -14.65 13.10 27.25
C THR A 434 -16.15 12.88 27.44
N ASP A 435 -16.91 12.57 26.39
CA ASP A 435 -18.33 12.28 26.52
C ASP A 435 -18.57 10.95 27.27
N LEU A 436 -17.77 9.90 27.00
CA LEU A 436 -17.81 8.67 27.79
C LEU A 436 -17.46 8.91 29.26
N HIS A 437 -16.37 9.62 29.54
CA HIS A 437 -15.93 9.92 30.90
C HIS A 437 -17.02 10.66 31.68
N ARG A 438 -17.65 11.68 31.06
CA ARG A 438 -18.72 12.45 31.70
C ARG A 438 -19.99 11.64 31.97
N ALA A 439 -20.31 10.70 31.10
CA ALA A 439 -21.51 9.87 31.23
C ALA A 439 -21.32 8.72 32.24
N LEU A 440 -20.11 8.16 32.28
CA LEU A 440 -19.80 6.97 33.08
C LEU A 440 -19.13 7.28 34.43
N ASP A 441 -18.53 8.46 34.58
CA ASP A 441 -17.73 8.86 35.76
C ASP A 441 -16.55 7.89 36.04
N VAL A 442 -15.84 7.53 34.98
CA VAL A 442 -14.68 6.60 35.01
C VAL A 442 -13.53 7.12 34.15
N PRO A 443 -12.25 6.84 34.48
CA PRO A 443 -11.15 7.14 33.58
C PRO A 443 -11.33 6.53 32.20
N VAL A 444 -10.92 7.23 31.14
CA VAL A 444 -11.04 6.74 29.76
C VAL A 444 -9.69 6.85 29.06
N GLY A 445 -9.18 5.72 28.59
CA GLY A 445 -7.98 5.60 27.79
C GLY A 445 -8.29 5.38 26.31
N ILE A 446 -7.63 6.11 25.41
CA ILE A 446 -7.69 5.87 23.96
C ILE A 446 -6.31 5.42 23.46
N VAL A 447 -6.25 4.25 22.83
CA VAL A 447 -5.06 3.79 22.10
C VAL A 447 -5.24 4.11 20.63
N MET A 448 -4.54 5.12 20.13
CA MET A 448 -4.65 5.61 18.76
C MET A 448 -3.64 4.92 17.85
N VAL A 449 -4.17 4.23 16.82
CA VAL A 449 -3.40 3.46 15.82
C VAL A 449 -3.98 3.72 14.44
N ASN A 450 -3.58 4.79 13.77
CA ASN A 450 -4.10 5.15 12.45
C ASN A 450 -2.99 5.53 11.47
N ARG A 451 -3.15 5.22 10.17
CA ARG A 451 -2.18 5.55 9.11
C ARG A 451 -2.87 6.01 7.83
N GLY A 452 -2.52 7.22 7.37
CA GLY A 452 -3.15 7.87 6.23
C GLY A 452 -2.91 7.18 4.88
N GLY A 453 -3.96 7.17 4.05
CA GLY A 453 -3.94 6.58 2.70
C GLY A 453 -3.78 5.07 2.70
N THR A 454 -4.34 4.41 3.71
CA THR A 454 -4.29 2.95 3.87
C THR A 454 -5.57 2.30 3.38
N VAL A 455 -5.42 1.18 2.67
CA VAL A 455 -6.54 0.31 2.26
C VAL A 455 -6.83 -0.73 3.32
N ILE A 456 -8.03 -1.32 3.35
CA ILE A 456 -8.42 -2.28 4.40
C ILE A 456 -7.52 -3.52 4.48
N SER A 457 -6.92 -3.93 3.37
CA SER A 457 -6.09 -5.14 3.28
C SER A 457 -4.86 -5.12 4.17
N THR A 458 -4.26 -3.95 4.41
CA THR A 458 -3.11 -3.86 5.32
C THR A 458 -3.50 -4.11 6.77
N TRP A 459 -4.78 -3.94 7.12
CA TRP A 459 -5.34 -4.04 8.46
C TRP A 459 -5.94 -5.41 8.77
N THR A 460 -5.71 -6.42 7.92
CA THR A 460 -6.21 -7.79 8.08
C THR A 460 -5.06 -8.79 8.00
N SER A 461 -5.11 -9.88 8.76
CA SER A 461 -4.06 -10.92 8.75
C SER A 461 -3.77 -11.50 7.36
N MET A 462 -2.55 -11.99 7.13
CA MET A 462 -2.20 -12.67 5.88
C MET A 462 -3.03 -13.95 5.65
N ASP A 463 -3.37 -14.70 6.71
CA ASP A 463 -4.24 -15.87 6.63
C ASP A 463 -5.58 -15.56 5.94
N LEU A 464 -6.18 -14.42 6.29
CA LEU A 464 -7.42 -13.96 5.67
C LEU A 464 -7.25 -13.67 4.17
N HIS A 465 -6.07 -13.21 3.74
CA HIS A 465 -5.78 -12.98 2.32
C HIS A 465 -5.65 -14.27 1.52
N GLU A 466 -5.09 -15.30 2.14
CA GLU A 466 -4.89 -16.60 1.53
C GLU A 466 -6.20 -17.42 1.46
N ASN A 467 -7.04 -17.29 2.49
CA ASN A 467 -8.16 -18.20 2.73
C ASN A 467 -9.56 -17.58 2.53
N HIS A 468 -9.70 -16.26 2.50
CA HIS A 468 -11.01 -15.60 2.34
C HIS A 468 -11.27 -15.15 0.89
N GLU A 469 -12.45 -15.49 0.36
CA GLU A 469 -12.82 -15.26 -1.05
C GLU A 469 -12.77 -13.77 -1.46
N ALA A 470 -13.14 -12.87 -0.56
CA ALA A 470 -13.09 -11.42 -0.81
C ALA A 470 -11.67 -10.82 -0.92
N PHE A 471 -10.65 -11.49 -0.36
CA PHE A 471 -9.27 -10.99 -0.33
C PHE A 471 -8.35 -11.72 -1.31
N ARG A 472 -8.58 -13.01 -1.55
CA ARG A 472 -7.74 -13.84 -2.43
C ARG A 472 -7.53 -13.26 -3.84
N PRO A 473 -8.55 -12.71 -4.55
CA PRO A 473 -8.35 -12.10 -5.87
C PRO A 473 -7.38 -10.91 -5.86
N MET A 474 -7.31 -10.17 -4.75
CA MET A 474 -6.35 -9.09 -4.58
C MET A 474 -4.93 -9.64 -4.46
N LEU A 475 -4.71 -10.68 -3.63
CA LEU A 475 -3.41 -11.31 -3.47
C LEU A 475 -2.92 -11.94 -4.78
N GLU A 476 -3.80 -12.65 -5.50
CA GLU A 476 -3.53 -13.19 -6.84
C GLU A 476 -3.18 -12.08 -7.85
N GLY A 477 -3.93 -10.97 -7.84
CA GLY A 477 -3.64 -9.79 -8.66
C GLY A 477 -2.28 -9.17 -8.32
N LEU A 478 -1.97 -9.02 -7.03
CA LEU A 478 -0.67 -8.52 -6.58
C LEU A 478 0.48 -9.45 -6.98
N HIS A 479 0.32 -10.78 -6.90
CA HIS A 479 1.32 -11.75 -7.34
C HIS A 479 1.51 -11.78 -8.85
N ALA A 480 0.41 -11.75 -9.61
CA ALA A 480 0.45 -11.66 -11.07
C ALA A 480 1.17 -10.37 -11.51
N ASN A 481 0.89 -9.26 -10.83
CA ASN A 481 1.52 -7.98 -11.06
C ASN A 481 2.86 -7.81 -10.34
N GLN A 482 3.31 -8.69 -9.45
CA GLN A 482 4.69 -8.68 -8.92
C GLN A 482 5.72 -9.02 -10.00
N ARG A 483 5.27 -9.61 -11.12
CA ARG A 483 6.06 -9.65 -12.36
C ARG A 483 6.24 -8.26 -13.00
N GLU A 484 5.39 -7.29 -12.66
CA GLU A 484 5.41 -5.90 -13.13
C GLU A 484 5.75 -4.87 -12.01
N ARG A 485 5.60 -5.22 -10.72
CA ARG A 485 6.05 -4.45 -9.56
C ARG A 485 7.56 -4.58 -9.52
N VAL A 486 8.19 -3.66 -10.21
CA VAL A 486 9.60 -3.35 -10.04
C VAL A 486 9.79 -2.00 -9.29
N PRO A 487 9.11 -1.70 -8.15
CA PRO A 487 9.44 -0.55 -7.32
C PRO A 487 10.90 -0.53 -6.89
N GLU A 488 11.48 -1.67 -6.47
CA GLU A 488 12.89 -1.70 -6.05
C GLU A 488 13.80 -1.23 -7.20
N LEU A 489 13.59 -1.69 -8.44
CA LEU A 489 14.51 -1.38 -9.53
C LEU A 489 14.25 -0.03 -10.20
N THR A 490 13.02 0.50 -10.19
CA THR A 490 12.77 1.90 -10.59
C THR A 490 13.51 2.85 -9.67
N HIS A 491 13.50 2.53 -8.37
CA HIS A 491 14.21 3.30 -7.37
C HIS A 491 15.72 3.19 -7.47
N VAL A 492 16.24 1.98 -7.72
CA VAL A 492 17.67 1.76 -8.03
C VAL A 492 18.09 2.54 -9.29
N GLN A 493 17.25 2.61 -10.33
CA GLN A 493 17.56 3.36 -11.56
C GLN A 493 17.58 4.87 -11.33
N ASP A 494 16.59 5.42 -10.62
CA ASP A 494 16.55 6.83 -10.25
C ASP A 494 17.73 7.20 -9.35
N TYR A 495 18.05 6.33 -8.38
CA TYR A 495 19.20 6.46 -7.50
C TYR A 495 20.53 6.44 -8.27
N ILE A 496 20.73 5.49 -9.18
CA ILE A 496 21.89 5.46 -10.10
C ILE A 496 21.96 6.76 -10.92
N GLY A 497 20.82 7.23 -11.42
CA GLY A 497 20.71 8.49 -12.13
C GLY A 497 21.17 9.68 -11.29
N ASP A 498 20.77 9.72 -10.02
CA ASP A 498 21.12 10.78 -9.09
C ASP A 498 22.58 10.71 -8.61
N ILE A 499 23.12 9.51 -8.39
CA ILE A 499 24.54 9.27 -8.14
C ILE A 499 25.38 9.76 -9.33
N ARG A 500 25.01 9.43 -10.57
CA ARG A 500 25.71 9.92 -11.78
C ARG A 500 25.66 11.45 -11.91
N LYS A 501 24.49 12.06 -11.64
CA LYS A 501 24.36 13.53 -11.61
C LYS A 501 25.20 14.14 -10.48
N TRP A 502 25.26 13.49 -9.33
CA TRP A 502 26.06 13.91 -8.19
C TRP A 502 27.55 13.82 -8.50
N GLN A 503 28.05 12.70 -9.06
CA GLN A 503 29.45 12.53 -9.48
C GLN A 503 29.90 13.66 -10.41
N LYS A 504 29.14 13.94 -11.48
CA LYS A 504 29.44 15.06 -12.40
C LYS A 504 29.46 16.42 -11.70
N ARG A 505 28.55 16.66 -10.76
CA ARG A 505 28.50 17.90 -9.96
C ARG A 505 29.70 17.99 -9.01
N SER A 506 30.10 16.88 -8.40
CA SER A 506 31.23 16.75 -7.49
C SER A 506 32.57 16.94 -8.20
N GLU A 507 32.77 16.34 -9.38
CA GLU A 507 33.95 16.56 -10.22
C GLU A 507 34.09 18.02 -10.64
N LYS A 508 32.98 18.63 -11.09
CA LYS A 508 32.95 20.06 -11.43
C LYS A 508 33.24 20.95 -10.23
N ALA A 509 32.70 20.62 -9.05
CA ALA A 509 32.97 21.37 -7.81
C ALA A 509 34.45 21.26 -7.42
N LYS A 510 35.02 20.05 -7.45
CA LYS A 510 36.45 19.80 -7.19
C LYS A 510 37.35 20.57 -8.17
N ALA A 511 37.06 20.53 -9.47
CA ALA A 511 37.79 21.27 -10.49
C ALA A 511 37.72 22.80 -10.30
N GLN A 512 36.72 23.30 -9.57
CA GLN A 512 36.54 24.71 -9.23
C GLN A 512 37.03 25.07 -7.81
N GLY A 513 37.64 24.14 -7.08
CA GLY A 513 38.05 24.34 -5.68
C GLY A 513 36.89 24.51 -4.69
N LYS A 514 35.70 23.99 -5.00
CA LYS A 514 34.49 24.04 -4.15
C LYS A 514 34.26 22.71 -3.44
N ILE A 515 33.55 22.77 -2.31
CA ILE A 515 33.08 21.60 -1.56
C ILE A 515 32.11 20.80 -2.44
N ALA A 516 32.29 19.48 -2.50
CA ALA A 516 31.41 18.59 -3.23
C ALA A 516 30.02 18.52 -2.55
N PRO A 517 28.91 18.44 -3.32
CA PRO A 517 27.59 18.22 -2.75
C PRO A 517 27.53 16.90 -1.94
N LYS A 518 26.58 16.79 -1.00
CA LYS A 518 26.30 15.53 -0.29
C LYS A 518 25.84 14.46 -1.30
N MET A 519 26.32 13.23 -1.12
CA MET A 519 25.86 12.09 -1.92
C MET A 519 24.36 11.85 -1.68
N PRO A 520 23.57 11.56 -2.72
CA PRO A 520 22.19 11.10 -2.55
C PRO A 520 22.14 9.84 -1.68
N GLU A 521 21.15 9.75 -0.80
CA GLU A 521 20.87 8.53 -0.01
C GLU A 521 19.85 7.67 -0.77
N PRO A 522 20.01 6.34 -0.77
CA PRO A 522 19.02 5.45 -1.38
C PRO A 522 17.75 5.50 -0.53
N GLN A 523 16.61 5.90 -1.10
CA GLN A 523 15.35 5.87 -0.33
C GLN A 523 14.84 4.42 -0.29
N LEU A 524 15.16 3.68 0.76
CA LEU A 524 14.71 2.30 0.92
C LEU A 524 13.20 2.16 1.07
N GLU A 525 12.52 3.22 1.48
CA GLU A 525 11.10 3.20 1.84
C GLU A 525 10.20 3.03 0.60
N ILE A 526 10.12 1.81 0.09
CA ILE A 526 8.90 1.33 -0.55
C ILE A 526 7.89 1.31 0.59
N SER A 527 7.07 2.36 0.70
CA SER A 527 6.00 2.44 1.69
C SER A 527 5.19 1.13 1.67
N ARG A 528 5.40 0.26 2.67
CA ARG A 528 4.74 -1.04 2.80
C ARG A 528 3.37 -0.93 3.42
N LYS A 529 2.96 0.30 3.78
CA LYS A 529 1.68 0.60 4.44
C LYS A 529 0.43 -0.03 3.80
N ASN A 530 0.46 -0.37 2.51
CA ASN A 530 -0.65 -1.00 1.77
C ASN A 530 -0.34 -2.43 1.29
N ASP A 531 0.82 -2.97 1.64
CA ASP A 531 1.05 -4.39 1.44
C ASP A 531 0.08 -5.18 2.34
N PRO A 532 -0.51 -6.27 1.82
CA PRO A 532 -1.43 -7.11 2.59
C PRO A 532 -0.86 -7.48 3.95
N GLY A 533 -1.64 -7.34 5.02
CA GLY A 533 -1.25 -7.73 6.39
C GLY A 533 -0.21 -6.88 7.09
N TYR A 534 0.45 -5.94 6.41
CA TYR A 534 1.60 -5.24 6.99
C TYR A 534 1.26 -4.46 8.26
N LEU A 535 0.23 -3.61 8.26
CA LEU A 535 -0.15 -2.85 9.46
C LEU A 535 -0.87 -3.71 10.50
N PHE A 536 -1.49 -4.82 10.10
CA PHE A 536 -2.07 -5.77 11.02
C PHE A 536 -0.98 -6.40 11.89
N GLU A 537 0.03 -7.00 11.26
CA GLU A 537 1.16 -7.66 11.94
C GLU A 537 2.00 -6.65 12.71
N ALA A 538 2.24 -5.46 12.13
CA ALA A 538 3.02 -4.44 12.79
C ALA A 538 2.25 -3.80 13.96
N LEU A 539 0.99 -3.42 13.80
CA LEU A 539 0.35 -2.51 14.77
C LEU A 539 -0.77 -3.17 15.58
N ILE A 540 -1.54 -4.06 14.98
CA ILE A 540 -2.79 -4.57 15.55
C ILE A 540 -2.55 -5.83 16.37
N GLU A 541 -1.85 -6.82 15.81
CA GLU A 541 -1.52 -8.07 16.49
C GLU A 541 -0.70 -7.86 17.78
N PRO A 542 0.34 -7.02 17.80
CA PRO A 542 1.02 -6.63 19.02
C PRO A 542 0.11 -5.98 20.07
N LEU A 543 -0.83 -5.15 19.62
CA LEU A 543 -1.75 -4.42 20.50
C LEU A 543 -2.86 -5.31 21.06
N ALA A 544 -3.26 -6.36 20.34
CA ALA A 544 -4.41 -7.18 20.69
C ALA A 544 -4.30 -7.94 22.02
N ARG A 545 -3.09 -7.97 22.59
CA ARG A 545 -2.82 -8.47 23.95
C ARG A 545 -3.26 -7.49 25.04
N PHE A 546 -3.39 -6.21 24.72
CA PHE A 546 -3.88 -5.19 25.65
C PHE A 546 -5.41 -5.28 25.73
N PRO A 547 -6.00 -5.51 26.91
CA PRO A 547 -7.44 -5.59 27.03
C PRO A 547 -8.07 -4.22 26.76
N VAL A 548 -9.14 -4.21 25.97
CA VAL A 548 -9.90 -3.01 25.60
C VAL A 548 -11.39 -3.28 25.70
N ARG A 549 -12.20 -2.24 25.89
CA ARG A 549 -13.66 -2.32 25.86
C ARG A 549 -14.21 -2.47 24.45
N GLY A 550 -13.55 -1.87 23.45
CA GLY A 550 -14.00 -1.89 22.07
C GLY A 550 -13.11 -1.08 21.14
N ILE A 551 -13.54 -1.02 19.88
CA ILE A 551 -12.80 -0.40 18.77
C ILE A 551 -13.68 0.67 18.14
N ILE A 552 -13.08 1.84 17.85
CA ILE A 552 -13.62 2.84 16.94
C ILE A 552 -12.79 2.90 15.65
N TRP A 553 -13.46 2.90 14.50
CA TRP A 553 -12.83 2.73 13.18
C TRP A 553 -13.28 3.79 12.17
N TYR A 554 -12.33 4.44 11.51
CA TYR A 554 -12.62 5.41 10.44
C TYR A 554 -11.69 5.20 9.25
N GLN A 555 -12.18 4.44 8.27
CA GLN A 555 -11.51 4.16 7.02
C GLN A 555 -12.51 3.78 5.92
N GLY A 556 -12.11 4.00 4.67
CA GLY A 556 -12.82 3.54 3.47
C GLY A 556 -12.48 4.36 2.22
N GLU A 557 -11.90 5.55 2.41
CA GLU A 557 -11.63 6.49 1.31
C GLU A 557 -10.62 5.90 0.31
N SER A 558 -9.65 5.12 0.79
CA SER A 558 -8.66 4.47 -0.09
C SER A 558 -9.21 3.21 -0.79
N ASP A 559 -10.32 2.66 -0.31
CA ASP A 559 -11.00 1.48 -0.88
C ASP A 559 -12.21 1.84 -1.75
N SER A 560 -12.50 3.14 -1.95
CA SER A 560 -13.72 3.56 -2.67
C SER A 560 -13.77 3.06 -4.12
N SER A 561 -12.63 2.75 -4.75
CA SER A 561 -12.57 2.12 -6.08
C SER A 561 -12.83 0.60 -6.08
N MET A 562 -12.98 -0.01 -4.89
CA MET A 562 -13.20 -1.43 -4.64
C MET A 562 -14.39 -1.62 -3.68
N ALA A 563 -15.39 -0.73 -3.76
CA ALA A 563 -16.48 -0.64 -2.80
C ALA A 563 -17.32 -1.93 -2.72
N GLU A 564 -17.57 -2.59 -3.85
CA GLU A 564 -18.25 -3.88 -3.87
C GLU A 564 -17.50 -4.93 -3.04
N ALA A 565 -16.18 -5.09 -3.27
CA ALA A 565 -15.35 -6.00 -2.48
C ALA A 565 -15.28 -5.60 -1.00
N TYR A 566 -15.39 -4.30 -0.68
CA TYR A 566 -15.42 -3.81 0.70
C TYR A 566 -16.60 -4.35 1.52
N ARG A 567 -17.74 -4.66 0.87
CA ARG A 567 -18.94 -5.23 1.52
C ARG A 567 -18.63 -6.52 2.28
N ASP A 568 -17.72 -7.33 1.76
CA ASP A 568 -17.29 -8.58 2.39
C ASP A 568 -16.01 -8.40 3.21
N ARG A 569 -15.08 -7.57 2.72
CA ARG A 569 -13.79 -7.35 3.38
C ARG A 569 -13.94 -6.72 4.77
N PHE A 570 -14.82 -5.75 4.92
CA PHE A 570 -14.95 -5.04 6.19
C PHE A 570 -15.58 -5.90 7.30
N PRO A 571 -16.70 -6.61 7.09
CA PRO A 571 -17.19 -7.61 8.04
C PRO A 571 -16.15 -8.69 8.37
N ALA A 572 -15.37 -9.15 7.39
CA ALA A 572 -14.31 -10.13 7.61
C ALA A 572 -13.18 -9.56 8.49
N MET A 573 -12.75 -8.31 8.28
CA MET A 573 -11.78 -7.63 9.15
C MET A 573 -12.29 -7.52 10.59
N ILE A 574 -13.57 -7.14 10.79
CA ILE A 574 -14.17 -7.04 12.14
C ILE A 574 -14.09 -8.39 12.85
N ARG A 575 -14.43 -9.49 12.17
CA ARG A 575 -14.34 -10.85 12.73
C ARG A 575 -12.89 -11.25 13.02
N ASN A 576 -11.97 -10.91 12.12
CA ASN A 576 -10.54 -11.19 12.30
C ASN A 576 -9.96 -10.50 13.54
N TRP A 577 -10.31 -9.23 13.78
CA TRP A 577 -9.88 -8.54 14.99
C TRP A 577 -10.56 -9.10 16.25
N ARG A 578 -11.84 -9.45 16.19
CA ARG A 578 -12.53 -10.12 17.31
C ARG A 578 -11.88 -11.44 17.70
N GLU A 579 -11.51 -12.24 16.70
CA GLU A 579 -10.76 -13.48 16.92
C GLU A 579 -9.39 -13.23 17.53
N LEU A 580 -8.66 -12.23 17.02
CA LEU A 580 -7.35 -11.84 17.52
C LEU A 580 -7.37 -11.38 18.99
N TRP A 581 -8.42 -10.66 19.41
CA TRP A 581 -8.64 -10.29 20.82
C TRP A 581 -9.26 -11.43 21.66
N GLY A 582 -9.69 -12.53 21.03
CA GLY A 582 -10.43 -13.61 21.71
C GLY A 582 -11.83 -13.20 22.20
N GLU A 583 -12.42 -12.17 21.60
CA GLU A 583 -13.69 -11.57 22.01
C GLU A 583 -14.68 -11.47 20.84
N PRO A 584 -15.53 -12.50 20.60
CA PRO A 584 -16.45 -12.54 19.46
C PRO A 584 -17.50 -11.41 19.44
N ASP A 585 -17.78 -10.84 20.61
CA ASP A 585 -18.76 -9.76 20.80
C ASP A 585 -18.08 -8.40 21.06
N LEU A 586 -16.77 -8.26 20.80
CA LEU A 586 -16.06 -7.00 20.99
C LEU A 586 -16.78 -5.86 20.24
N PRO A 587 -17.23 -4.80 20.94
CA PRO A 587 -17.86 -3.64 20.31
C PRO A 587 -16.97 -3.03 19.22
N PHE A 588 -17.54 -2.86 18.03
CA PHE A 588 -16.84 -2.31 16.88
C PHE A 588 -17.68 -1.21 16.23
N TYR A 589 -17.35 0.04 16.54
CA TYR A 589 -18.11 1.21 16.06
C TYR A 589 -17.33 1.93 14.98
N PHE A 590 -17.98 2.24 13.87
CA PHE A 590 -17.28 2.77 12.71
C PHE A 590 -17.96 4.00 12.14
N VAL A 591 -17.30 4.63 11.17
CA VAL A 591 -17.76 5.88 10.58
C VAL A 591 -18.14 5.65 9.12
N GLN A 592 -19.36 6.04 8.73
CA GLN A 592 -19.70 6.20 7.33
C GLN A 592 -18.90 7.38 6.80
N ILE A 593 -17.96 7.14 5.88
CA ILE A 593 -16.99 8.15 5.47
C ILE A 593 -17.67 9.34 4.81
N ALA A 594 -17.07 10.53 4.91
CA ALA A 594 -17.40 11.68 4.09
C ALA A 594 -16.42 11.76 2.91
N TYR A 595 -16.76 12.51 1.87
CA TYR A 595 -15.88 12.71 0.71
C TYR A 595 -15.91 14.16 0.22
N GLY A 596 -14.71 14.72 0.00
CA GLY A 596 -14.51 16.03 -0.61
C GLY A 596 -13.30 15.97 -1.55
N GLN A 597 -13.40 16.47 -2.76
CA GLN A 597 -12.26 16.59 -3.68
C GLN A 597 -12.36 17.84 -4.57
N GLY A 598 -12.98 18.91 -4.06
CA GLY A 598 -13.01 20.19 -4.74
C GLY A 598 -13.93 20.23 -5.97
N GLU A 599 -14.59 21.39 -6.12
CA GLU A 599 -15.72 21.67 -7.01
C GLU A 599 -17.02 20.91 -6.69
N ARG A 600 -18.06 21.70 -6.37
CA ARG A 600 -19.45 21.25 -6.23
C ARG A 600 -19.86 20.59 -7.55
N PHE A 601 -19.98 19.27 -7.56
CA PHE A 601 -20.59 18.61 -8.71
C PHE A 601 -22.11 18.79 -8.61
N GLU A 602 -22.69 19.63 -9.46
CA GLU A 602 -24.15 19.73 -9.65
C GLU A 602 -24.69 18.58 -10.52
N GLY A 603 -23.96 17.46 -10.60
CA GLY A 603 -24.15 16.44 -11.62
C GLY A 603 -25.41 15.59 -11.51
N THR A 604 -25.83 15.15 -12.69
CA THR A 604 -26.99 14.32 -12.99
C THR A 604 -27.00 13.02 -12.17
N PRO A 605 -28.17 12.55 -11.72
CA PRO A 605 -28.30 11.23 -11.13
C PRO A 605 -27.80 10.13 -12.09
N GLY A 606 -26.96 9.21 -11.60
CA GLY A 606 -26.34 8.15 -12.41
C GLY A 606 -24.91 7.83 -11.97
N ASP A 607 -24.80 6.78 -11.16
CA ASP A 607 -23.64 6.02 -10.64
C ASP A 607 -22.31 6.71 -10.24
N TYR A 608 -21.88 6.37 -9.02
CA TYR A 608 -20.78 7.01 -8.28
C TYR A 608 -20.20 6.08 -7.21
N ARG A 609 -18.87 5.96 -7.19
CA ARG A 609 -18.10 5.09 -6.28
C ARG A 609 -18.26 5.39 -4.79
N HIS A 610 -18.55 6.64 -4.41
CA HIS A 610 -18.66 7.00 -2.98
C HIS A 610 -20.00 6.62 -2.36
N GLY A 611 -21.09 6.56 -3.14
CA GLY A 611 -22.35 5.98 -2.67
C GLY A 611 -22.16 4.50 -2.31
N GLU A 612 -21.39 3.80 -3.13
CA GLU A 612 -21.13 2.37 -2.98
C GLU A 612 -20.35 2.02 -1.71
N ILE A 613 -19.27 2.72 -1.42
CA ILE A 613 -18.47 2.45 -0.21
C ILE A 613 -19.24 2.78 1.07
N LYS A 614 -20.05 3.84 1.06
CA LYS A 614 -20.90 4.22 2.19
C LYS A 614 -22.01 3.22 2.42
N GLU A 615 -22.57 2.65 1.36
CA GLU A 615 -23.49 1.52 1.46
C GLU A 615 -22.79 0.29 2.02
N ALA A 616 -21.59 -0.05 1.53
CA ALA A 616 -20.81 -1.16 2.05
C ALA A 616 -20.53 -1.02 3.56
N GLN A 617 -20.26 0.20 4.03
CA GLN A 617 -20.15 0.52 5.45
C GLN A 617 -21.49 0.33 6.19
N ALA A 618 -22.61 0.83 5.64
CA ALA A 618 -23.93 0.62 6.24
C ALA A 618 -24.31 -0.86 6.34
N MET A 619 -23.97 -1.67 5.32
CA MET A 619 -24.20 -3.12 5.32
C MET A 619 -23.42 -3.85 6.42
N ALA A 620 -22.28 -3.30 6.89
CA ALA A 620 -21.53 -3.88 7.99
C ALA A 620 -22.29 -3.83 9.33
N LEU A 621 -23.37 -3.04 9.45
CA LEU A 621 -24.29 -3.07 10.60
C LEU A 621 -25.01 -4.42 10.78
N THR A 622 -25.00 -5.28 9.76
CA THR A 622 -25.50 -6.66 9.89
C THR A 622 -24.61 -7.54 10.78
N VAL A 623 -23.37 -7.11 11.07
CA VAL A 623 -22.50 -7.77 12.04
C VAL A 623 -22.94 -7.37 13.46
N PRO A 624 -23.22 -8.33 14.37
CA PRO A 624 -23.63 -8.01 15.73
C PRO A 624 -22.60 -7.16 16.50
N HIS A 625 -23.05 -6.39 17.49
CA HIS A 625 -22.20 -5.51 18.31
C HIS A 625 -21.43 -4.46 17.50
N THR A 626 -22.07 -3.94 16.46
CA THR A 626 -21.56 -2.83 15.65
C THR A 626 -22.50 -1.63 15.68
N GLY A 627 -22.03 -0.50 15.18
CA GLY A 627 -22.76 0.76 15.11
C GLY A 627 -22.00 1.75 14.25
N MET A 628 -22.72 2.68 13.62
CA MET A 628 -22.17 3.54 12.58
C MET A 628 -22.47 5.01 12.84
N ALA A 629 -21.43 5.84 12.95
CA ALA A 629 -21.56 7.29 12.96
C ALA A 629 -21.61 7.81 11.52
N VAL A 630 -22.67 8.52 11.18
CA VAL A 630 -22.85 9.17 9.88
C VAL A 630 -22.13 10.52 9.87
N THR A 631 -21.62 10.97 8.70
CA THR A 631 -20.82 12.21 8.60
C THR A 631 -21.20 13.15 7.45
N ASP A 632 -22.13 12.77 6.59
CA ASP A 632 -22.46 13.54 5.36
C ASP A 632 -22.95 14.97 5.63
N ASP A 633 -23.56 15.22 6.79
CA ASP A 633 -24.06 16.52 7.22
C ASP A 633 -22.94 17.49 7.70
N LEU A 634 -21.72 16.97 7.91
CA LEU A 634 -20.62 17.74 8.50
C LEU A 634 -19.76 18.47 7.45
N MET A 635 -19.90 18.09 6.19
CA MET A 635 -19.14 18.65 5.06
C MET A 635 -19.69 20.00 4.63
N GLN A 636 -18.79 20.95 4.35
CA GLN A 636 -19.14 22.25 3.77
C GLN A 636 -18.72 22.35 2.30
N PRO A 637 -19.40 23.22 1.50
CA PRO A 637 -18.99 23.47 0.13
C PRO A 637 -17.52 23.94 0.05
N GLY A 638 -16.70 23.19 -0.67
CA GLY A 638 -15.27 23.47 -0.86
C GLY A 638 -14.33 22.69 0.07
N ASP A 639 -14.87 21.89 1.00
CA ASP A 639 -14.05 20.95 1.77
C ASP A 639 -13.45 19.86 0.86
N ASP A 640 -12.23 19.44 1.18
CA ASP A 640 -11.59 18.27 0.58
C ASP A 640 -11.88 17.01 1.43
N VAL A 641 -11.15 15.92 1.17
CA VAL A 641 -11.37 14.63 1.83
C VAL A 641 -11.05 14.70 3.33
N HIS A 642 -10.37 15.75 3.77
CA HIS A 642 -10.00 16.04 5.15
C HIS A 642 -10.73 17.27 5.67
N TYR A 643 -12.06 17.17 5.75
CA TYR A 643 -12.90 18.20 6.35
C TYR A 643 -12.58 18.46 7.85
N PRO A 644 -12.76 19.70 8.32
CA PRO A 644 -12.35 20.10 9.66
C PRO A 644 -13.31 19.66 10.78
N ASN A 645 -14.61 19.53 10.50
CA ASN A 645 -15.63 19.36 11.53
C ASN A 645 -15.76 17.92 12.07
N LYS A 646 -14.79 17.48 12.88
CA LYS A 646 -14.68 16.08 13.34
C LYS A 646 -15.15 15.82 14.77
N LEU A 647 -15.36 16.85 15.58
CA LEU A 647 -15.87 16.71 16.95
C LEU A 647 -17.24 15.99 17.01
N PRO A 648 -18.21 16.28 16.12
CA PRO A 648 -19.49 15.55 16.10
C PRO A 648 -19.34 14.05 15.81
N VAL A 649 -18.29 13.64 15.08
CA VAL A 649 -18.04 12.22 14.79
C VAL A 649 -17.72 11.45 16.08
N GLY A 650 -16.82 11.99 16.91
CA GLY A 650 -16.49 11.40 18.20
C GLY A 650 -17.69 11.37 19.16
N HIS A 651 -18.49 12.44 19.16
CA HIS A 651 -19.74 12.50 19.93
C HIS A 651 -20.72 11.39 19.52
N ARG A 652 -20.96 11.22 18.21
CA ARG A 652 -21.86 10.18 17.67
C ARG A 652 -21.37 8.77 18.03
N LEU A 653 -20.06 8.51 17.91
CA LEU A 653 -19.47 7.24 18.35
C LEU A 653 -19.66 7.01 19.86
N ALA A 654 -19.58 8.05 20.69
CA ALA A 654 -19.83 7.93 22.12
C ALA A 654 -21.30 7.61 22.41
N LEU A 655 -22.27 8.24 21.73
CA LEU A 655 -23.69 7.89 21.86
C LEU A 655 -23.92 6.41 21.54
N ILE A 656 -23.34 5.92 20.43
CA ILE A 656 -23.41 4.50 20.05
C ILE A 656 -22.85 3.61 21.17
N ALA A 657 -21.69 3.96 21.74
CA ALA A 657 -21.10 3.18 22.82
C ALA A 657 -21.94 3.20 24.10
N LEU A 658 -22.45 4.37 24.51
CA LEU A 658 -23.30 4.51 25.69
C LEU A 658 -24.58 3.69 25.57
N ALA A 659 -25.22 3.69 24.40
CA ALA A 659 -26.41 2.88 24.15
C ALA A 659 -26.08 1.38 24.06
N ASN A 660 -25.17 0.99 23.15
CA ASN A 660 -24.99 -0.42 22.77
C ASN A 660 -24.01 -1.19 23.66
N THR A 661 -23.02 -0.51 24.26
CA THR A 661 -22.05 -1.16 25.18
C THR A 661 -22.48 -1.02 26.63
N TYR A 662 -22.99 0.15 27.03
CA TYR A 662 -23.31 0.46 28.43
C TYR A 662 -24.80 0.44 28.76
N GLY A 663 -25.67 0.19 27.77
CA GLY A 663 -27.10 -0.01 27.99
C GLY A 663 -27.85 1.26 28.42
N MET A 664 -27.34 2.44 28.09
CA MET A 664 -28.03 3.70 28.38
C MET A 664 -29.21 3.90 27.44
N ASP A 665 -30.33 4.34 27.99
CA ASP A 665 -31.55 4.67 27.23
C ASP A 665 -31.41 6.05 26.61
N LEU A 666 -30.87 6.11 25.39
CA LEU A 666 -30.68 7.33 24.60
C LEU A 666 -30.72 7.04 23.10
N GLU A 667 -31.08 8.04 22.32
CA GLU A 667 -31.04 7.96 20.86
C GLU A 667 -29.59 8.09 20.36
N TYR A 668 -29.15 7.14 19.54
CA TYR A 668 -27.75 6.99 19.13
C TYR A 668 -27.55 6.89 17.62
N SER A 669 -28.62 6.75 16.85
CA SER A 669 -28.58 6.69 15.39
C SER A 669 -29.57 7.68 14.77
N GLY A 670 -29.27 8.12 13.55
CA GLY A 670 -30.26 8.82 12.72
C GLY A 670 -31.18 7.82 11.98
N PRO A 671 -32.12 8.33 11.16
CA PRO A 671 -33.10 7.50 10.47
C PRO A 671 -32.45 6.48 9.51
N VAL A 672 -32.45 5.20 9.86
CA VAL A 672 -31.86 4.13 9.03
C VAL A 672 -32.94 3.54 8.13
N TYR A 673 -32.75 3.54 6.82
CA TYR A 673 -33.71 2.97 5.87
C TYR A 673 -34.00 1.49 6.20
N ARG A 674 -35.29 1.15 6.27
CA ARG A 674 -35.76 -0.22 6.56
C ARG A 674 -36.45 -0.85 5.36
N GLU A 675 -37.44 -0.17 4.80
CA GLU A 675 -38.29 -0.69 3.74
C GLU A 675 -38.97 0.45 2.98
N HIS A 676 -39.59 0.12 1.84
CA HIS A 676 -40.37 1.07 1.07
C HIS A 676 -41.66 0.46 0.50
N GLN A 677 -42.58 1.34 0.12
CA GLN A 677 -43.82 0.99 -0.56
C GLN A 677 -44.04 1.90 -1.77
N VAL A 678 -44.30 1.31 -2.93
CA VAL A 678 -44.71 2.07 -4.14
C VAL A 678 -46.19 2.45 -4.02
N GLU A 679 -46.50 3.73 -4.16
CA GLU A 679 -47.84 4.33 -4.02
C GLU A 679 -48.26 5.07 -5.30
N GLY A 680 -48.42 4.34 -6.41
CA GLY A 680 -48.70 4.96 -7.70
C GLY A 680 -47.44 5.65 -8.25
N ASP A 681 -47.45 6.97 -8.31
CA ASP A 681 -46.39 7.82 -8.88
C ASP A 681 -45.29 8.23 -7.87
N ARG A 682 -45.26 7.57 -6.70
CA ARG A 682 -44.36 7.92 -5.60
C ARG A 682 -43.92 6.68 -4.83
N ILE A 683 -42.83 6.82 -4.09
CA ILE A 683 -42.32 5.81 -3.17
C ILE A 683 -42.35 6.37 -1.75
N ARG A 684 -42.92 5.61 -0.82
CA ARG A 684 -42.85 5.88 0.62
C ARG A 684 -41.73 5.08 1.24
N LEU A 685 -40.86 5.74 1.98
CA LEU A 685 -39.73 5.16 2.70
C LEU A 685 -40.03 5.12 4.20
N PHE A 686 -39.67 4.01 4.84
CA PHE A 686 -39.78 3.80 6.27
C PHE A 686 -38.40 3.57 6.87
N PHE A 687 -38.22 4.04 8.10
CA PHE A 687 -36.92 4.06 8.77
C PHE A 687 -37.03 3.48 10.18
N ASP A 688 -35.94 2.89 10.65
CA ASP A 688 -35.69 2.76 12.09
C ASP A 688 -35.08 4.08 12.61
N HIS A 689 -35.15 4.35 13.92
CA HIS A 689 -34.71 5.63 14.52
C HIS A 689 -35.40 6.87 13.89
N ALA A 690 -36.69 6.74 13.56
CA ALA A 690 -37.47 7.71 12.81
C ALA A 690 -38.28 8.70 13.68
N GLU A 691 -38.13 8.64 15.00
CA GLU A 691 -38.93 9.48 15.90
C GLU A 691 -38.65 10.97 15.61
N GLY A 692 -39.71 11.70 15.27
CA GLY A 692 -39.66 13.12 14.99
C GLY A 692 -38.73 13.52 13.84
N LEU A 693 -38.83 12.83 12.70
CA LEU A 693 -38.15 13.23 11.47
C LEU A 693 -38.29 14.73 11.20
N GLU A 694 -37.17 15.38 10.88
CA GLU A 694 -37.11 16.81 10.60
C GLU A 694 -36.17 17.14 9.43
N VAL A 695 -36.36 18.35 8.89
CA VAL A 695 -35.52 18.92 7.84
C VAL A 695 -34.49 19.85 8.47
N ALA A 696 -33.23 19.43 8.54
CA ALA A 696 -32.17 20.27 9.07
C ALA A 696 -31.91 21.49 8.17
N GLY A 697 -31.97 22.70 8.74
CA GLY A 697 -31.52 23.93 8.07
C GLY A 697 -32.32 24.36 6.82
N GLY A 698 -33.59 23.94 6.66
CA GLY A 698 -34.42 24.33 5.52
C GLY A 698 -35.89 23.88 5.58
N GLU A 699 -36.65 24.13 4.51
CA GLU A 699 -38.07 23.78 4.41
C GLU A 699 -38.34 22.47 3.64
N SER A 700 -37.37 21.98 2.85
CA SER A 700 -37.51 20.78 2.02
C SER A 700 -36.32 19.83 2.14
N LEU A 701 -36.62 18.53 2.05
CA LEU A 701 -35.61 17.49 1.97
C LEU A 701 -34.84 17.59 0.64
N ARG A 702 -33.55 17.24 0.70
CA ARG A 702 -32.61 17.30 -0.43
C ARG A 702 -31.94 15.94 -0.63
N ASN A 703 -31.26 15.77 -1.77
CA ASN A 703 -30.45 14.60 -2.06
C ASN A 703 -31.24 13.28 -2.20
N PHE A 704 -32.45 13.34 -2.75
CA PHE A 704 -33.23 12.17 -3.14
C PHE A 704 -33.26 12.03 -4.65
N TRP A 705 -33.00 10.81 -5.13
CA TRP A 705 -33.15 10.41 -6.53
C TRP A 705 -34.19 9.30 -6.63
N ILE A 706 -34.90 9.26 -7.75
CA ILE A 706 -35.92 8.25 -8.05
C ILE A 706 -35.76 7.76 -9.49
N ALA A 707 -35.99 6.47 -9.71
CA ALA A 707 -35.88 5.84 -11.03
C ALA A 707 -37.02 4.85 -11.28
N GLY A 708 -37.34 4.64 -12.55
CA GLY A 708 -38.21 3.58 -13.04
C GLY A 708 -37.43 2.30 -13.39
N GLU A 709 -38.12 1.33 -14.00
CA GLU A 709 -37.51 0.07 -14.49
C GLU A 709 -36.44 0.29 -15.58
N ASP A 710 -36.46 1.45 -16.25
CA ASP A 710 -35.46 1.86 -17.23
C ASP A 710 -34.10 2.21 -16.60
N ARG A 711 -34.05 2.34 -15.26
CA ARG A 711 -32.88 2.72 -14.46
C ARG A 711 -32.35 4.11 -14.77
N GLU A 712 -33.17 4.97 -15.38
CA GLU A 712 -32.85 6.37 -15.54
C GLU A 712 -33.17 7.11 -14.24
N TRP A 713 -32.15 7.73 -13.65
CA TRP A 713 -32.29 8.41 -12.37
C TRP A 713 -32.67 9.89 -12.56
N PHE A 714 -33.62 10.36 -11.76
CA PHE A 714 -34.06 11.76 -11.73
C PHE A 714 -34.03 12.31 -10.32
N TRP A 715 -33.80 13.62 -10.20
CA TRP A 715 -34.00 14.32 -8.94
C TRP A 715 -35.45 14.18 -8.49
N ALA A 716 -35.64 13.93 -7.19
CA ALA A 716 -36.94 13.72 -6.60
C ALA A 716 -37.27 14.81 -5.56
N GLU A 717 -38.54 15.18 -5.52
CA GLU A 717 -39.10 15.91 -4.39
C GLU A 717 -39.38 14.92 -3.26
N ALA A 718 -38.89 15.24 -2.07
CA ALA A 718 -39.10 14.43 -0.88
C ALA A 718 -39.80 15.24 0.23
N ARG A 719 -40.78 14.65 0.89
CA ARG A 719 -41.51 15.25 2.02
C ARG A 719 -41.68 14.27 3.17
N ILE A 720 -41.54 14.78 4.39
CA ILE A 720 -41.83 14.02 5.60
C ILE A 720 -43.35 13.87 5.75
N ASP A 721 -43.79 12.67 6.08
CA ASP A 721 -45.18 12.30 6.36
C ASP A 721 -45.22 11.36 7.57
N GLY A 722 -45.33 11.95 8.77
CA GLY A 722 -45.13 11.24 10.03
C GLY A 722 -43.68 10.78 10.19
N GLU A 723 -43.49 9.49 10.46
CA GLU A 723 -42.18 8.82 10.55
C GLU A 723 -41.72 8.21 9.21
N SER A 724 -42.34 8.63 8.10
CA SER A 724 -42.01 8.18 6.75
C SER A 724 -41.64 9.34 5.85
N VAL A 725 -40.96 9.05 4.74
CA VAL A 725 -40.63 10.04 3.70
C VAL A 725 -41.28 9.62 2.39
N LEU A 726 -42.04 10.53 1.77
CA LEU A 726 -42.61 10.35 0.44
C LEU A 726 -41.72 11.00 -0.60
N VAL A 727 -41.38 10.24 -1.65
CA VAL A 727 -40.45 10.62 -2.71
C VAL A 727 -41.13 10.48 -4.08
N SER A 728 -41.09 11.52 -4.90
CA SER A 728 -41.70 11.52 -6.24
C SER A 728 -40.97 12.44 -7.21
N SER A 729 -41.08 12.19 -8.51
CA SER A 729 -40.58 13.09 -9.56
C SER A 729 -41.58 13.15 -10.72
N PRO A 730 -41.86 14.34 -11.30
CA PRO A 730 -42.75 14.43 -12.47
C PRO A 730 -42.18 13.71 -13.70
N GLU A 731 -40.88 13.43 -13.73
CA GLU A 731 -40.20 12.71 -14.81
C GLU A 731 -40.34 11.18 -14.68
N VAL A 732 -40.78 10.66 -13.53
CA VAL A 732 -40.86 9.21 -13.24
C VAL A 732 -42.28 8.83 -12.82
N THR A 733 -43.09 8.37 -13.77
CA THR A 733 -44.50 8.01 -13.51
C THR A 733 -44.69 6.65 -12.84
N ASP A 734 -43.74 5.72 -13.03
CA ASP A 734 -43.79 4.35 -12.52
C ASP A 734 -42.49 4.05 -11.75
N PRO A 735 -42.30 4.65 -10.56
CA PRO A 735 -41.05 4.55 -9.83
C PRO A 735 -40.88 3.17 -9.18
N VAL A 736 -39.65 2.65 -9.21
CA VAL A 736 -39.27 1.36 -8.58
C VAL A 736 -38.10 1.47 -7.62
N ALA A 737 -37.31 2.56 -7.69
CA ALA A 737 -36.13 2.71 -6.88
C ALA A 737 -35.93 4.15 -6.37
N VAL A 738 -35.38 4.28 -5.16
CA VAL A 738 -34.95 5.54 -4.55
C VAL A 738 -33.51 5.41 -4.05
N ARG A 739 -32.76 6.50 -4.17
CA ARG A 739 -31.44 6.67 -3.56
C ARG A 739 -31.40 7.95 -2.75
N TYR A 740 -30.78 7.92 -1.57
CA TYR A 740 -30.57 9.09 -0.72
C TYR A 740 -29.09 9.33 -0.48
N SER A 741 -28.65 10.57 -0.65
CA SER A 741 -27.25 10.97 -0.46
C SER A 741 -26.27 10.11 -1.28
N TRP A 742 -26.75 9.59 -2.41
CA TRP A 742 -25.96 8.77 -3.32
C TRP A 742 -25.16 9.69 -4.24
N GLY A 743 -23.84 9.67 -4.14
CA GLY A 743 -22.98 10.53 -4.96
C GLY A 743 -21.62 10.80 -4.33
N ASP A 744 -20.72 11.37 -5.12
CA ASP A 744 -19.36 11.71 -4.69
C ASP A 744 -19.32 12.84 -3.66
N GLN A 745 -20.24 13.81 -3.76
CA GLN A 745 -20.35 14.94 -2.84
C GLN A 745 -21.82 15.36 -2.65
N PRO A 746 -22.64 14.56 -1.95
CA PRO A 746 -24.03 14.91 -1.68
C PRO A 746 -24.08 16.08 -0.67
N MET A 747 -23.96 17.31 -1.16
CA MET A 747 -23.95 18.50 -0.32
C MET A 747 -25.33 18.81 0.24
N GLY A 748 -25.39 19.18 1.53
CA GLY A 748 -26.61 19.65 2.16
C GLY A 748 -27.65 18.54 2.41
N THR A 749 -27.19 17.34 2.76
CA THR A 749 -28.03 16.32 3.39
C THR A 749 -28.67 16.88 4.65
N ASN A 750 -29.96 16.62 4.80
CA ASN A 750 -30.75 17.29 5.82
C ASN A 750 -31.92 16.45 6.38
N LEU A 751 -31.90 15.14 6.18
CA LEU A 751 -32.84 14.24 6.84
C LEU A 751 -32.24 13.85 8.20
N VAL A 752 -32.84 14.29 9.29
CA VAL A 752 -32.42 13.93 10.65
C VAL A 752 -33.65 13.53 11.48
N ASN A 753 -33.44 12.88 12.62
CA ASN A 753 -34.50 12.63 13.61
C ASN A 753 -34.56 13.71 14.68
N ALA A 754 -35.45 13.58 15.68
CA ALA A 754 -35.62 14.55 16.76
C ALA A 754 -34.36 14.77 17.62
N ALA A 755 -33.42 13.82 17.61
CA ALA A 755 -32.12 13.95 18.28
C ALA A 755 -31.09 14.73 17.44
N GLY A 756 -31.45 15.16 16.23
CA GLY A 756 -30.55 15.84 15.29
C GLY A 756 -29.52 14.90 14.66
N LEU A 757 -29.75 13.58 14.69
CA LEU A 757 -28.85 12.59 14.10
C LEU A 757 -29.23 12.32 12.63
N PRO A 758 -28.27 12.37 11.69
CA PRO A 758 -28.55 12.31 10.26
C PRO A 758 -28.76 10.89 9.75
N ALA A 759 -29.61 10.77 8.74
CA ALA A 759 -29.82 9.53 8.01
C ALA A 759 -28.53 9.14 7.22
N PRO A 760 -28.14 7.85 7.22
CA PRO A 760 -27.03 7.37 6.40
C PRO A 760 -27.40 7.36 4.91
N VAL A 761 -26.38 7.26 4.05
CA VAL A 761 -26.57 6.94 2.62
C VAL A 761 -27.29 5.59 2.48
N PHE A 762 -28.27 5.52 1.59
CA PHE A 762 -28.94 4.26 1.24
C PHE A 762 -29.45 4.27 -0.21
N ARG A 763 -29.74 3.07 -0.69
CA ARG A 763 -30.50 2.80 -1.92
C ARG A 763 -31.59 1.76 -1.66
N THR A 764 -32.62 1.74 -2.49
CA THR A 764 -33.69 0.73 -2.41
C THR A 764 -33.60 -0.33 -3.51
N ASP A 765 -32.72 -0.15 -4.49
CA ASP A 765 -32.43 -1.10 -5.56
C ASP A 765 -31.31 -2.08 -5.20
N ASP A 766 -31.28 -3.21 -5.90
CA ASP A 766 -30.21 -4.22 -5.84
C ASP A 766 -29.35 -4.22 -7.11
N TRP A 767 -29.37 -3.13 -7.89
CA TRP A 767 -28.71 -3.08 -9.18
C TRP A 767 -27.18 -3.20 -9.05
N PRO A 768 -26.48 -3.68 -10.10
CA PRO A 768 -25.02 -3.76 -10.15
C PRO A 768 -24.29 -2.49 -9.72
N MET A 769 -23.14 -2.65 -9.07
CA MET A 769 -22.23 -1.57 -8.70
C MET A 769 -21.24 -1.29 -9.84
N GLU A 770 -20.76 -0.06 -9.96
CA GLU A 770 -19.65 0.30 -10.86
C GLU A 770 -18.35 -0.42 -10.47
N THR A 771 -18.16 -0.66 -9.17
CA THR A 771 -16.98 -1.34 -8.66
C THR A 771 -17.11 -2.87 -8.71
N GLU A 772 -18.18 -3.41 -9.31
CA GLU A 772 -18.36 -4.85 -9.44
C GLU A 772 -17.18 -5.51 -10.16
N GLY A 773 -16.59 -6.52 -9.51
CA GLY A 773 -15.43 -7.24 -10.06
C GLY A 773 -14.08 -6.50 -9.95
N VAL A 774 -14.03 -5.36 -9.25
CA VAL A 774 -12.78 -4.61 -9.00
C VAL A 774 -12.21 -4.96 -7.63
N TYR A 775 -11.19 -5.82 -7.61
CA TYR A 775 -10.62 -6.37 -6.37
C TYR A 775 -9.28 -5.77 -5.94
N TRP A 776 -8.63 -4.96 -6.77
CA TRP A 776 -7.34 -4.35 -6.46
C TRP A 776 -7.15 -3.02 -7.20
N ILE A 777 -6.36 -2.11 -6.62
CA ILE A 777 -6.06 -0.80 -7.22
C ILE A 777 -5.02 -0.99 -8.32
N LYS A 778 -5.44 -0.85 -9.59
CA LYS A 778 -4.52 -0.55 -10.69
C LYS A 778 -3.87 0.80 -10.40
N LYS A 779 -2.56 0.80 -10.10
CA LYS A 779 -1.77 2.04 -10.15
C LYS A 779 -1.66 2.40 -11.64
N ASP A 780 -2.51 3.32 -12.09
CA ASP A 780 -2.41 3.95 -13.41
C ASP A 780 -1.09 4.74 -13.58
#